data_AF-A0A024G9P2-F1
#
_entry.id   AF-A0A024G9P2-F1
#
_cell.length_a   1.000
_cell.length_b   1.000
_cell.length_c   1.000
_cell.angle_alpha   90.00
_cell.angle_beta   90.00
_cell.angle_gamma   90.00
#
_symmetry.space_group_name_H-M   'P 1'
#
loop_
_entity.id
_entity.type
_entity.pdbx_description
1 polymer ?
#
loop_
_entity_poly.entity_id
_entity_poly.type
_entity_poly.pdbx_seq_one_letter_code
_entity_poly.pdbx_strand_id
1 'polypeptide(L)'
;MNLDAQQSLLSWIQSFVENIQSSSNLSQSCCDVHSLMDLCDGIFLSLTFLLLDSDPAYIQLDTIKLNADYSSRLQNITTLVNAIESYYREELSQNCNSSNFINVSKIVKESNESEVCKLIELLLGCAVQCPKKSDYIHPIMQMDATAQQNLMLLIENLMHRFQMVSPPSLDHRSADPKTSFSYSVQDEVIVEDLQRLLQINIEKVSILEMKLLDAEREKQELSERIDNLIKEKNGVEEKFNRLHEEKQNLVLERQSTLTRDNKKIQQLVESEVHAIMMELEAKKEELQRTKGEAHERIMLLENEMRRQADELDISRTKVGQLSKLEASLLKYKKKLEEMNSLKNQIRELETHNAQYLEKVLDLESTIKTMPTLKALVEKYKNQVVELQTLNVEDRSNLHIRDQKIRRLQEELDSALGGKEFLENQLEELRAQVSNLVQQGNDCENSDFGVDHGNASNALLGSSSISFLKERLGRMERENAELKSGSPNATQLHLESELELAIKAKESLQVTILQLKKKNQQLQEDLEMAQKQDGVPILSNVAAQLPVLPQNVEKNHPTIPSSLVDPASSASVKTSSDTEQASRMTTTMIEEYEDKLSRMQSDVEEVDSMRATVQELTNRLKDKESSINELNEQRAKLESYTRKTLHAVQTKYMVTVSSHRNQLGEKQEKIDFLEKRLKEMRASYSREQALMMSSFYEVLYRY
;
A
#
# COMPACT_ATOMS: atom_id res chain seq x y z
N MET A 1 -15.84 -12.69 67.06
CA MET A 1 -17.13 -12.77 66.34
C MET A 1 -17.19 -14.11 65.61
N ASN A 2 -18.37 -14.61 65.22
CA ASN A 2 -18.44 -15.76 64.31
C ASN A 2 -18.32 -15.27 62.85
N LEU A 3 -17.78 -16.09 61.95
CA LEU A 3 -17.54 -15.70 60.55
C LEU A 3 -18.86 -15.32 59.84
N ASP A 4 -19.91 -16.09 60.06
CA ASP A 4 -21.25 -15.86 59.49
C ASP A 4 -21.81 -14.49 59.91
N ALA A 5 -21.54 -14.07 61.16
CA ALA A 5 -21.96 -12.77 61.67
C ALA A 5 -21.12 -11.61 61.09
N GLN A 6 -19.82 -11.83 60.82
CA GLN A 6 -18.99 -10.86 60.09
C GLN A 6 -19.47 -10.67 58.65
N GLN A 7 -19.85 -11.75 57.97
CA GLN A 7 -20.47 -11.70 56.64
C GLN A 7 -21.84 -11.00 56.69
N SER A 8 -22.66 -11.29 57.71
CA SER A 8 -23.97 -10.63 57.90
C SER A 8 -23.84 -9.11 58.05
N LEU A 9 -22.84 -8.64 58.80
CA LEU A 9 -22.52 -7.21 58.95
C LEU A 9 -21.98 -6.58 57.65
N LEU A 10 -21.17 -7.32 56.88
CA LEU A 10 -20.66 -6.85 55.58
C LEU A 10 -21.81 -6.69 54.56
N SER A 11 -22.69 -7.69 54.44
CA SER A 11 -23.86 -7.64 53.56
C SER A 11 -24.83 -6.52 53.95
N TRP A 12 -25.00 -6.24 55.25
CA TRP A 12 -25.79 -5.10 55.71
C TRP A 12 -25.17 -3.77 55.26
N ILE A 13 -23.86 -3.59 55.45
CA ILE A 13 -23.13 -2.40 54.97
C ILE A 13 -23.19 -2.24 53.44
N GLN A 14 -23.15 -3.35 52.69
CA GLN A 14 -23.25 -3.31 51.23
C GLN A 14 -24.59 -2.74 50.72
N SER A 15 -25.68 -2.84 51.50
CA SER A 15 -26.98 -2.21 51.16
C SER A 15 -26.95 -0.68 51.13
N PHE A 16 -25.92 -0.05 51.69
CA PHE A 16 -25.73 1.41 51.66
C PHE A 16 -24.96 1.89 50.42
N VAL A 17 -24.34 1.00 49.64
CA VAL A 17 -23.49 1.37 48.48
C VAL A 17 -24.27 2.19 47.45
N GLU A 18 -25.44 1.71 47.01
CA GLU A 18 -26.27 2.43 46.04
C GLU A 18 -26.77 3.79 46.57
N ASN A 19 -27.09 3.85 47.86
CA ASN A 19 -27.56 5.07 48.52
C ASN A 19 -26.45 6.13 48.66
N ILE A 20 -25.21 5.69 48.98
CA ILE A 20 -24.03 6.58 49.09
C ILE A 20 -23.55 7.04 47.71
N GLN A 21 -23.57 6.16 46.70
CA GLN A 21 -23.32 6.52 45.30
C GLN A 21 -24.36 7.51 44.75
N SER A 22 -25.63 7.40 45.18
CA SER A 22 -26.70 8.32 44.75
C SER A 22 -26.69 9.67 45.46
N SER A 23 -26.08 9.78 46.64
CA SER A 23 -26.10 10.98 47.49
C SER A 23 -24.80 11.77 47.53
N SER A 24 -23.67 11.17 47.12
CA SER A 24 -22.35 11.81 47.16
C SER A 24 -21.68 11.89 45.78
N ASN A 25 -21.15 13.06 45.43
CA ASN A 25 -20.40 13.28 44.18
C ASN A 25 -18.95 12.74 44.25
N LEU A 26 -18.74 11.61 44.93
CA LEU A 26 -17.43 10.99 45.10
C LEU A 26 -17.10 10.01 43.96
N SER A 27 -15.81 9.78 43.73
CA SER A 27 -15.34 8.85 42.71
C SER A 27 -15.73 7.41 43.02
N GLN A 28 -16.25 6.70 42.01
CA GLN A 28 -16.82 5.35 42.11
C GLN A 28 -15.93 4.34 42.87
N SER A 29 -14.60 4.41 42.71
CA SER A 29 -13.63 3.54 43.39
C SER A 29 -13.48 3.77 44.91
N CYS A 30 -14.21 4.73 45.50
CA CYS A 30 -14.27 4.94 46.96
C CYS A 30 -15.54 4.32 47.58
N CYS A 31 -16.40 3.69 46.78
CA CYS A 31 -17.69 3.15 47.21
C CYS A 31 -17.84 1.64 46.98
N ASP A 32 -16.90 0.99 46.29
CA ASP A 32 -16.91 -0.46 46.03
C ASP A 32 -16.39 -1.23 47.26
N VAL A 33 -17.30 -1.67 48.14
CA VAL A 33 -16.98 -2.47 49.33
C VAL A 33 -17.11 -3.96 49.01
N HIS A 34 -15.99 -4.67 48.88
CA HIS A 34 -15.96 -6.12 48.63
C HIS A 34 -15.43 -6.92 49.83
N SER A 35 -14.72 -6.27 50.75
CA SER A 35 -14.10 -6.86 51.93
C SER A 35 -14.22 -5.94 53.14
N LEU A 36 -14.14 -6.52 54.35
CA LEU A 36 -13.98 -5.78 55.61
C LEU A 36 -12.64 -5.00 55.66
N MET A 37 -11.66 -5.40 54.85
CA MET A 37 -10.39 -4.68 54.66
C MET A 37 -10.60 -3.30 54.02
N ASP A 38 -11.56 -3.16 53.10
CA ASP A 38 -11.80 -1.93 52.34
C ASP A 38 -12.32 -0.82 53.26
N LEU A 39 -13.03 -1.20 54.34
CA LEU A 39 -13.58 -0.32 55.37
C LEU A 39 -12.53 0.20 56.37
N CYS A 40 -11.26 -0.24 56.28
CA CYS A 40 -10.16 0.18 57.15
C CYS A 40 -9.61 1.61 56.86
N ASP A 41 -10.22 2.34 55.92
CA ASP A 41 -9.92 3.74 55.64
C ASP A 41 -10.80 4.75 56.42
N GLY A 42 -11.91 4.27 56.97
CA GLY A 42 -12.93 5.07 57.65
C GLY A 42 -13.79 5.96 56.74
N ILE A 43 -13.57 5.97 55.42
CA ILE A 43 -14.27 6.86 54.47
C ILE A 43 -15.70 6.36 54.31
N PHE A 44 -15.90 5.13 53.86
CA PHE A 44 -17.24 4.57 53.62
C PHE A 44 -18.08 4.56 54.90
N LEU A 45 -17.48 4.22 56.04
CA LEU A 45 -18.17 4.21 57.34
C LEU A 45 -18.58 5.62 57.79
N SER A 46 -17.78 6.65 57.51
CA SER A 46 -18.14 8.05 57.81
C SER A 46 -19.27 8.56 56.89
N LEU A 47 -19.27 8.16 55.62
CA LEU A 47 -20.37 8.44 54.69
C LEU A 47 -21.66 7.73 55.10
N THR A 48 -21.56 6.49 55.59
CA THR A 48 -22.71 5.74 56.13
C THR A 48 -23.28 6.45 57.36
N PHE A 49 -22.44 6.93 58.28
CA PHE A 49 -22.88 7.70 59.44
C PHE A 49 -23.59 9.01 59.05
N LEU A 50 -23.08 9.76 58.08
CA LEU A 50 -23.69 11.00 57.57
C LEU A 50 -25.01 10.77 56.78
N LEU A 51 -25.27 9.54 56.33
CA LEU A 51 -26.56 9.15 55.76
C LEU A 51 -27.58 8.79 56.86
N LEU A 52 -27.10 8.25 57.99
CA LEU A 52 -27.90 7.85 59.15
C LEU A 52 -28.37 9.05 59.99
N ASP A 53 -27.47 9.99 60.24
CA ASP A 53 -27.77 11.29 60.84
C ASP A 53 -27.33 12.43 59.91
N SER A 54 -28.23 13.39 59.73
CA SER A 54 -28.08 14.51 58.79
C SER A 54 -27.60 15.80 59.48
N ASP A 55 -27.32 15.79 60.79
CA ASP A 55 -26.78 16.96 61.48
C ASP A 55 -25.24 17.13 61.23
N PRO A 56 -24.80 18.25 60.64
CA PRO A 56 -23.39 18.54 60.39
C PRO A 56 -22.57 18.89 61.66
N ALA A 57 -23.16 18.81 62.85
CA ALA A 57 -22.45 18.94 64.12
C ALA A 57 -21.47 17.79 64.39
N TYR A 58 -21.82 16.55 64.00
CA TYR A 58 -21.04 15.36 64.35
C TYR A 58 -19.94 15.02 63.33
N ILE A 59 -20.25 15.02 62.02
CA ILE A 59 -19.26 14.85 60.94
C ILE A 59 -19.58 15.82 59.80
N GLN A 60 -18.57 16.52 59.30
CA GLN A 60 -18.66 17.36 58.10
C GLN A 60 -17.94 16.69 56.94
N LEU A 61 -18.57 16.68 55.74
CA LEU A 61 -18.02 15.99 54.56
C LEU A 61 -16.59 16.45 54.23
N ASP A 62 -16.32 17.75 54.35
CA ASP A 62 -15.02 18.39 54.11
C ASP A 62 -13.89 17.93 55.07
N THR A 63 -14.22 17.25 56.17
CA THR A 63 -13.24 16.74 57.14
C THR A 63 -12.74 15.33 56.82
N ILE A 64 -13.43 14.60 55.93
CA ILE A 64 -13.09 13.23 55.54
C ILE A 64 -11.93 13.27 54.54
N LYS A 65 -10.78 12.66 54.90
CA LYS A 65 -9.58 12.68 54.05
C LYS A 65 -9.57 11.48 53.12
N LEU A 66 -9.61 11.75 51.81
CA LEU A 66 -9.63 10.73 50.75
C LEU A 66 -8.25 10.07 50.47
N ASN A 67 -7.18 10.52 51.13
CA ASN A 67 -5.86 9.91 50.97
C ASN A 67 -5.74 8.63 51.80
N ALA A 68 -5.15 7.57 51.22
CA ALA A 68 -4.86 6.30 51.91
C ALA A 68 -3.78 6.38 53.02
N ASP A 69 -3.18 7.56 53.24
CA ASP A 69 -2.13 7.81 54.23
C ASP A 69 -2.54 7.31 55.62
N TYR A 70 -1.59 6.71 56.37
CA TYR A 70 -1.82 6.27 57.75
C TYR A 70 -2.42 7.38 58.65
N SER A 71 -1.95 8.62 58.49
CA SER A 71 -2.46 9.78 59.25
C SER A 71 -3.90 10.15 58.87
N SER A 72 -4.27 9.97 57.60
CA SER A 72 -5.63 10.25 57.10
C SER A 72 -6.61 9.18 57.55
N ARG A 73 -6.27 7.89 57.40
CA ARG A 73 -7.08 6.77 57.92
C ARG A 73 -7.23 6.82 59.44
N LEU A 74 -6.17 7.21 60.17
CA LEU A 74 -6.23 7.46 61.62
C LEU A 74 -7.17 8.61 61.96
N GLN A 75 -7.12 9.73 61.24
CA GLN A 75 -8.03 10.84 61.45
C GLN A 75 -9.48 10.43 61.19
N ASN A 76 -9.77 9.80 60.04
CA ASN A 76 -11.12 9.40 59.64
C ASN A 76 -11.76 8.49 60.70
N ILE A 77 -11.09 7.39 61.09
CA ILE A 77 -11.60 6.46 62.10
C ILE A 77 -11.73 7.15 63.48
N THR A 78 -10.81 8.02 63.88
CA THR A 78 -10.90 8.73 65.17
C THR A 78 -12.06 9.72 65.19
N THR A 79 -12.27 10.50 64.12
CA THR A 79 -13.41 11.41 63.97
C THR A 79 -14.72 10.62 64.05
N LEU A 80 -14.83 9.51 63.31
CA LEU A 80 -16.03 8.68 63.29
C LEU A 80 -16.34 8.04 64.66
N VAL A 81 -15.35 7.50 65.35
CA VAL A 81 -15.54 6.91 66.69
C VAL A 81 -16.01 7.96 67.70
N ASN A 82 -15.46 9.17 67.65
CA ASN A 82 -15.88 10.28 68.51
C ASN A 82 -17.31 10.75 68.16
N ALA A 83 -17.64 10.89 66.88
CA ALA A 83 -18.98 11.28 66.41
C ALA A 83 -20.06 10.26 66.84
N ILE A 84 -19.75 8.96 66.74
CA ILE A 84 -20.61 7.89 67.25
C ILE A 84 -20.77 8.01 68.78
N GLU A 85 -19.70 8.23 69.55
CA GLU A 85 -19.82 8.40 71.00
C GLU A 85 -20.68 9.61 71.40
N SER A 86 -20.53 10.75 70.71
CA SER A 86 -21.40 11.91 70.88
C SER A 86 -22.87 11.59 70.56
N TYR A 87 -23.15 10.93 69.43
CA TYR A 87 -24.50 10.52 69.05
C TYR A 87 -25.17 9.62 70.10
N TYR A 88 -24.45 8.60 70.61
CA TYR A 88 -24.97 7.76 71.69
C TYR A 88 -25.27 8.55 72.97
N ARG A 89 -24.47 9.57 73.28
CA ARG A 89 -24.59 10.38 74.50
C ARG A 89 -25.70 11.42 74.42
N GLU A 90 -25.82 12.10 73.27
CA GLU A 90 -26.65 13.29 73.08
C GLU A 90 -28.04 12.93 72.54
N GLU A 91 -28.14 12.15 71.45
CA GLU A 91 -29.42 11.69 70.91
C GLU A 91 -29.97 10.48 71.67
N LEU A 92 -29.13 9.48 71.96
CA LEU A 92 -29.59 8.20 72.53
C LEU A 92 -29.54 8.14 74.08
N SER A 93 -29.05 9.19 74.74
CA SER A 93 -28.92 9.30 76.21
C SER A 93 -28.19 8.12 76.89
N GLN A 94 -27.26 7.49 76.17
CA GLN A 94 -26.54 6.26 76.53
C GLN A 94 -25.03 6.48 76.69
N ASN A 95 -24.45 5.93 77.74
CA ASN A 95 -23.00 6.01 77.99
C ASN A 95 -22.20 4.98 77.16
N CYS A 96 -22.02 5.24 75.86
CA CYS A 96 -21.15 4.46 74.98
C CYS A 96 -19.67 4.81 75.21
N ASN A 97 -18.94 4.00 75.99
CA ASN A 97 -17.51 4.18 76.21
C ASN A 97 -16.69 3.63 75.02
N SER A 98 -16.69 4.34 73.89
CA SER A 98 -16.19 3.85 72.60
C SER A 98 -14.71 3.41 72.65
N SER A 99 -13.90 4.17 73.38
CA SER A 99 -12.46 3.96 73.61
C SER A 99 -12.11 2.64 74.32
N ASN A 100 -13.04 2.07 75.10
CA ASN A 100 -12.88 0.75 75.72
C ASN A 100 -13.36 -0.40 74.82
N PHE A 101 -14.12 -0.10 73.77
CA PHE A 101 -14.72 -1.11 72.88
C PHE A 101 -13.88 -1.34 71.62
N ILE A 102 -13.44 -0.27 70.95
CA ILE A 102 -12.76 -0.30 69.65
C ILE A 102 -11.30 0.14 69.77
N ASN A 103 -10.36 -0.70 69.34
CA ASN A 103 -8.95 -0.32 69.28
C ASN A 103 -8.62 0.32 67.92
N VAL A 104 -8.78 1.64 67.82
CA VAL A 104 -8.47 2.43 66.61
C VAL A 104 -7.06 2.17 66.06
N SER A 105 -6.06 1.98 66.93
CA SER A 105 -4.69 1.68 66.49
C SER A 105 -4.59 0.33 65.75
N LYS A 106 -5.40 -0.66 66.10
CA LYS A 106 -5.43 -1.96 65.40
C LYS A 106 -6.13 -1.88 64.05
N ILE A 107 -7.22 -1.12 63.93
CA ILE A 107 -7.89 -0.90 62.63
C ILE A 107 -6.88 -0.29 61.64
N VAL A 108 -6.13 0.73 62.04
CA VAL A 108 -5.30 1.48 61.09
C VAL A 108 -3.92 0.85 60.84
N LYS A 109 -3.34 0.13 61.81
CA LYS A 109 -2.03 -0.55 61.68
C LYS A 109 -2.11 -2.01 61.25
N GLU A 110 -3.08 -2.76 61.75
CA GLU A 110 -3.18 -4.22 61.56
C GLU A 110 -4.29 -4.59 60.56
N SER A 111 -5.10 -3.62 60.10
CA SER A 111 -6.32 -3.82 59.30
C SER A 111 -7.23 -4.91 59.89
N ASN A 112 -7.39 -4.86 61.22
CA ASN A 112 -8.00 -5.96 61.97
C ASN A 112 -9.53 -6.00 61.78
N GLU A 113 -10.00 -6.92 60.93
CA GLU A 113 -11.41 -7.13 60.61
C GLU A 113 -12.30 -7.26 61.87
N SER A 114 -11.81 -7.88 62.94
CA SER A 114 -12.60 -8.04 64.18
C SER A 114 -12.75 -6.74 64.97
N GLU A 115 -11.92 -5.73 64.76
CA GLU A 115 -12.11 -4.38 65.32
C GLU A 115 -12.98 -3.52 64.37
N VAL A 116 -12.87 -3.72 63.06
CA VAL A 116 -13.79 -3.12 62.06
C VAL A 116 -15.22 -3.57 62.32
N CYS A 117 -15.49 -4.88 62.49
CA CYS A 117 -16.84 -5.37 62.77
C CYS A 117 -17.45 -4.80 64.06
N LYS A 118 -16.65 -4.42 65.06
CA LYS A 118 -17.15 -3.69 66.25
C LYS A 118 -17.56 -2.25 65.93
N LEU A 119 -16.82 -1.57 65.07
CA LEU A 119 -17.18 -0.24 64.58
C LEU A 119 -18.49 -0.32 63.77
N ILE A 120 -18.68 -1.38 62.99
CA ILE A 120 -19.95 -1.67 62.32
C ILE A 120 -21.06 -2.00 63.32
N GLU A 121 -20.82 -2.78 64.39
CA GLU A 121 -21.81 -3.02 65.46
C GLU A 121 -22.35 -1.71 66.05
N LEU A 122 -21.48 -0.76 66.42
CA LEU A 122 -21.94 0.53 66.97
C LEU A 122 -22.79 1.32 65.97
N LEU A 123 -22.40 1.30 64.69
CA LEU A 123 -23.04 2.04 63.60
C LEU A 123 -24.40 1.43 63.22
N LEU A 124 -24.53 0.10 63.28
CA LEU A 124 -25.81 -0.64 63.25
C LEU A 124 -26.71 -0.26 64.43
N GLY A 125 -26.15 -0.12 65.63
CA GLY A 125 -26.89 0.34 66.80
C GLY A 125 -27.43 1.76 66.65
N CYS A 126 -26.68 2.68 66.02
CA CYS A 126 -27.20 4.00 65.63
C CYS A 126 -28.37 3.84 64.65
N ALA A 127 -28.22 3.03 63.59
CA ALA A 127 -29.22 2.86 62.55
C ALA A 127 -30.57 2.29 63.03
N VAL A 128 -30.55 1.41 64.03
CA VAL A 128 -31.77 0.81 64.62
C VAL A 128 -32.42 1.73 65.66
N GLN A 129 -31.69 2.69 66.21
CA GLN A 129 -32.19 3.60 67.27
C GLN A 129 -32.51 5.03 66.77
N CYS A 130 -32.03 5.43 65.60
CA CYS A 130 -32.24 6.78 65.06
C CYS A 130 -33.71 7.13 64.73
N PRO A 131 -34.04 8.42 64.52
CA PRO A 131 -35.41 8.85 64.18
C PRO A 131 -35.98 8.21 62.90
N LYS A 132 -35.12 7.85 61.93
CA LYS A 132 -35.48 7.22 60.65
C LYS A 132 -35.33 5.69 60.65
N LYS A 133 -35.26 5.04 61.82
CA LYS A 133 -34.97 3.59 61.94
C LYS A 133 -35.84 2.65 61.09
N SER A 134 -37.06 3.05 60.70
CA SER A 134 -37.89 2.32 59.72
C SER A 134 -37.12 2.00 58.44
N ASP A 135 -36.34 2.98 57.98
CA ASP A 135 -35.74 3.01 56.65
C ASP A 135 -34.46 2.15 56.61
N TYR A 136 -33.86 1.88 57.78
CA TYR A 136 -32.68 1.02 57.96
C TYR A 136 -33.02 -0.38 58.50
N ILE A 137 -34.16 -0.54 59.18
CA ILE A 137 -34.72 -1.85 59.56
C ILE A 137 -35.34 -2.55 58.34
N HIS A 138 -35.97 -1.83 57.41
CA HIS A 138 -36.60 -2.47 56.26
C HIS A 138 -35.61 -3.21 55.33
N PRO A 139 -34.41 -2.70 54.99
CA PRO A 139 -33.37 -3.47 54.32
C PRO A 139 -32.95 -4.73 55.08
N ILE A 140 -32.81 -4.68 56.41
CA ILE A 140 -32.50 -5.87 57.23
C ILE A 140 -33.58 -6.94 57.05
N MET A 141 -34.86 -6.55 57.02
CA MET A 141 -35.99 -7.47 56.77
C MET A 141 -36.03 -8.07 55.35
N GLN A 142 -35.24 -7.54 54.40
CA GLN A 142 -35.10 -8.07 53.04
C GLN A 142 -33.88 -9.01 52.88
N MET A 143 -32.98 -9.06 53.87
CA MET A 143 -31.81 -9.96 53.86
C MET A 143 -32.21 -11.43 54.04
N ASP A 144 -31.28 -12.36 53.83
CA ASP A 144 -31.48 -13.78 54.09
C ASP A 144 -31.74 -14.07 55.59
N ALA A 145 -32.49 -15.13 55.87
CA ALA A 145 -32.91 -15.48 57.24
C ALA A 145 -31.72 -15.73 58.20
N THR A 146 -30.58 -16.17 57.68
CA THR A 146 -29.33 -16.34 58.44
C THR A 146 -28.74 -15.00 58.85
N ALA A 147 -28.62 -14.03 57.94
CA ALA A 147 -28.20 -12.68 58.26
C ALA A 147 -29.19 -11.97 59.19
N GLN A 148 -30.51 -12.12 58.97
CA GLN A 148 -31.54 -11.57 59.87
C GLN A 148 -31.36 -12.07 61.31
N GLN A 149 -31.19 -13.38 61.51
CA GLN A 149 -30.99 -13.97 62.84
C GLN A 149 -29.67 -13.49 63.49
N ASN A 150 -28.58 -13.39 62.72
CA ASN A 150 -27.30 -12.89 63.21
C ASN A 150 -27.37 -11.41 63.61
N LEU A 151 -27.95 -10.56 62.76
CA LEU A 151 -28.09 -9.12 63.01
C LEU A 151 -29.03 -8.85 64.19
N MET A 152 -30.14 -9.57 64.30
CA MET A 152 -31.06 -9.48 65.46
C MET A 152 -30.32 -9.78 66.78
N LEU A 153 -29.53 -10.85 66.84
CA LEU A 153 -28.73 -11.18 68.01
C LEU A 153 -27.67 -10.10 68.32
N LEU A 154 -27.06 -9.48 67.30
CA LEU A 154 -26.10 -8.38 67.50
C LEU A 154 -26.79 -7.11 68.04
N ILE A 155 -27.97 -6.77 67.53
CA ILE A 155 -28.79 -5.64 68.01
C ILE A 155 -29.21 -5.85 69.46
N GLU A 156 -29.71 -7.04 69.81
CA GLU A 156 -30.08 -7.41 71.19
C GLU A 156 -28.87 -7.30 72.15
N ASN A 157 -27.73 -7.87 71.75
CA ASN A 157 -26.47 -7.80 72.49
C ASN A 157 -25.87 -6.39 72.58
N LEU A 158 -26.35 -5.43 71.79
CA LEU A 158 -25.97 -4.01 71.84
C LEU A 158 -26.94 -3.21 72.73
N MET A 159 -28.26 -3.41 72.57
CA MET A 159 -29.28 -2.76 73.38
C MET A 159 -29.14 -3.05 74.88
N HIS A 160 -28.67 -4.24 75.25
CA HIS A 160 -28.39 -4.59 76.65
C HIS A 160 -27.01 -4.13 77.16
N ARG A 161 -26.18 -3.50 76.32
CA ARG A 161 -24.76 -3.18 76.62
C ARG A 161 -24.55 -1.79 77.20
N PHE A 162 -25.44 -0.83 76.92
CA PHE A 162 -25.30 0.57 77.32
C PHE A 162 -26.40 1.01 78.30
N GLN A 163 -26.06 1.90 79.22
CA GLN A 163 -26.94 2.36 80.31
C GLN A 163 -27.45 3.78 80.07
N MET A 164 -28.71 4.02 80.44
CA MET A 164 -29.41 5.30 80.35
C MET A 164 -29.03 6.26 81.48
N VAL A 165 -29.00 7.56 81.19
CA VAL A 165 -28.75 8.62 82.19
C VAL A 165 -30.06 9.10 82.85
N SER A 166 -30.06 9.32 84.17
CA SER A 166 -31.26 9.70 84.95
C SER A 166 -31.18 11.13 85.54
N PRO A 167 -32.28 11.92 85.55
CA PRO A 167 -32.32 13.29 86.09
C PRO A 167 -32.69 13.34 87.60
N PRO A 168 -32.33 14.44 88.31
CA PRO A 168 -32.67 14.65 89.73
C PRO A 168 -34.03 15.35 89.95
N SER A 169 -34.60 15.22 91.15
CA SER A 169 -35.92 15.77 91.53
C SER A 169 -35.88 16.70 92.76
N LEU A 170 -36.88 17.58 92.87
CA LEU A 170 -37.05 18.62 93.90
C LEU A 170 -38.55 18.82 94.19
N ASP A 171 -38.95 19.01 95.46
CA ASP A 171 -40.37 19.01 95.85
C ASP A 171 -40.63 19.79 97.17
N HIS A 172 -41.67 20.66 97.23
CA HIS A 172 -42.08 21.31 98.49
C HIS A 172 -43.51 21.92 98.57
N ARG A 173 -44.36 21.27 99.40
CA ARG A 173 -45.39 21.76 100.35
C ARG A 173 -46.13 23.12 100.19
N SER A 174 -47.42 23.09 100.55
CA SER A 174 -48.12 24.19 101.26
C SER A 174 -49.27 23.67 102.16
N ALA A 175 -49.67 24.42 103.20
CA ALA A 175 -50.86 24.21 104.05
C ALA A 175 -51.08 25.38 105.04
N ASP A 176 -52.33 25.82 105.31
CA ASP A 176 -52.79 26.36 106.62
C ASP A 176 -54.32 26.72 106.66
N PRO A 177 -54.97 26.84 107.86
CA PRO A 177 -56.41 27.14 108.04
C PRO A 177 -56.73 28.46 108.80
N LYS A 178 -58.03 28.78 109.04
CA LYS A 178 -58.50 29.90 109.91
C LYS A 178 -59.82 29.61 110.66
N THR A 179 -60.12 30.41 111.69
CA THR A 179 -61.30 30.34 112.59
C THR A 179 -61.73 31.75 113.05
N SER A 180 -62.93 31.93 113.62
CA SER A 180 -63.52 33.25 113.99
C SER A 180 -64.18 33.27 115.39
N PHE A 181 -64.40 34.47 115.95
CA PHE A 181 -65.30 34.72 117.10
C PHE A 181 -65.74 36.21 117.20
N SER A 182 -66.71 36.56 118.07
CA SER A 182 -67.33 37.91 118.09
C SER A 182 -67.93 38.41 119.43
N TYR A 183 -68.05 39.75 119.51
CA TYR A 183 -69.16 40.58 120.03
C TYR A 183 -69.47 40.86 121.55
N SER A 184 -69.70 42.17 121.79
CA SER A 184 -70.72 42.82 122.68
C SER A 184 -70.51 43.03 124.21
N VAL A 185 -71.37 43.93 124.73
CA VAL A 185 -71.30 44.74 125.97
C VAL A 185 -72.72 44.96 126.53
N GLN A 186 -72.85 45.25 127.83
CA GLN A 186 -74.05 45.76 128.55
C GLN A 186 -73.59 46.68 129.72
N ASP A 187 -74.39 47.54 130.37
CA ASP A 187 -75.43 48.50 129.93
C ASP A 187 -75.74 49.47 131.12
N GLU A 188 -76.80 50.31 131.02
CA GLU A 188 -77.53 51.07 132.10
C GLU A 188 -77.36 52.61 132.28
N VAL A 189 -78.22 53.35 131.57
CA VAL A 189 -79.12 54.47 132.01
C VAL A 189 -78.68 55.54 133.04
N ILE A 190 -78.59 56.80 132.58
CA ILE A 190 -79.13 58.02 133.26
C ILE A 190 -79.83 58.89 132.19
N VAL A 191 -80.96 59.54 132.50
CA VAL A 191 -81.85 60.14 131.46
C VAL A 191 -81.28 61.38 130.75
N GLU A 192 -80.51 62.24 131.41
CA GLU A 192 -79.83 63.37 130.71
C GLU A 192 -78.65 62.86 129.86
N ASP A 193 -77.92 61.85 130.33
CA ASP A 193 -76.92 61.18 129.51
C ASP A 193 -77.56 60.35 128.39
N LEU A 194 -78.83 59.89 128.49
CA LEU A 194 -79.55 59.34 127.34
C LEU A 194 -79.68 60.39 126.21
N GLN A 195 -79.92 61.66 126.53
CA GLN A 195 -80.01 62.70 125.51
C GLN A 195 -78.64 63.04 124.91
N ARG A 196 -77.57 63.10 125.73
CA ARG A 196 -76.18 63.28 125.26
C ARG A 196 -75.69 62.06 124.46
N LEU A 197 -76.00 60.85 124.89
CA LEU A 197 -75.60 59.59 124.26
C LEU A 197 -76.41 59.30 123.01
N LEU A 198 -77.67 59.74 122.94
CA LEU A 198 -78.45 59.81 121.71
C LEU A 198 -77.80 60.77 120.71
N GLN A 199 -77.41 61.98 121.14
CA GLN A 199 -76.69 62.94 120.28
C GLN A 199 -75.36 62.36 119.76
N ILE A 200 -74.54 61.78 120.64
CA ILE A 200 -73.28 61.10 120.27
C ILE A 200 -73.54 59.90 119.35
N ASN A 201 -74.65 59.17 119.51
CA ASN A 201 -75.00 58.07 118.62
C ASN A 201 -75.53 58.56 117.27
N ILE A 202 -76.26 59.69 117.20
CA ILE A 202 -76.63 60.35 115.94
C ILE A 202 -75.37 60.81 115.19
N GLU A 203 -74.40 61.42 115.88
CA GLU A 203 -73.12 61.82 115.30
C GLU A 203 -72.30 60.61 114.82
N LYS A 204 -72.23 59.53 115.60
CA LYS A 204 -71.60 58.26 115.17
C LYS A 204 -72.30 57.63 113.97
N VAL A 205 -73.63 57.62 113.95
CA VAL A 205 -74.43 57.11 112.82
C VAL A 205 -74.14 57.95 111.58
N SER A 206 -74.18 59.28 111.67
CA SER A 206 -73.86 60.18 110.55
C SER A 206 -72.42 60.00 110.02
N ILE A 207 -71.43 59.79 110.91
CA ILE A 207 -70.05 59.47 110.51
C ILE A 207 -69.94 58.08 109.86
N LEU A 208 -70.73 57.10 110.31
CA LEU A 208 -70.78 55.77 109.71
C LEU A 208 -71.50 55.77 108.35
N GLU A 209 -72.60 56.53 108.21
CA GLU A 209 -73.31 56.77 106.95
C GLU A 209 -72.39 57.44 105.93
N MET A 210 -71.65 58.49 106.32
CA MET A 210 -70.69 59.15 105.43
C MET A 210 -69.57 58.21 104.98
N LYS A 211 -69.01 57.40 105.89
CA LYS A 211 -68.02 56.37 105.55
C LYS A 211 -68.58 55.26 104.67
N LEU A 212 -69.86 54.89 104.85
CA LEU A 212 -70.54 53.91 104.01
C LEU A 212 -70.74 54.47 102.60
N LEU A 213 -71.16 55.73 102.45
CA LEU A 213 -71.28 56.43 101.17
C LEU A 213 -69.93 56.60 100.44
N ASP A 214 -68.84 56.89 101.17
CA ASP A 214 -67.49 56.94 100.58
C ASP A 214 -67.02 55.54 100.13
N ALA A 215 -67.25 54.49 100.94
CA ALA A 215 -66.92 53.11 100.57
C ALA A 215 -67.80 52.58 99.41
N GLU A 216 -69.06 53.02 99.30
CA GLU A 216 -69.91 52.74 98.14
C GLU A 216 -69.41 53.45 96.89
N ARG A 217 -68.86 54.67 97.01
CA ARG A 217 -68.21 55.37 95.89
C ARG A 217 -66.93 54.65 95.44
N GLU A 218 -66.03 54.31 96.36
CA GLU A 218 -64.82 53.52 96.04
C GLU A 218 -65.18 52.19 95.36
N LYS A 219 -66.24 51.51 95.83
CA LYS A 219 -66.76 50.28 95.23
C LYS A 219 -67.29 50.52 93.81
N GLN A 220 -67.97 51.64 93.54
CA GLN A 220 -68.43 52.00 92.19
C GLN A 220 -67.24 52.30 91.27
N GLU A 221 -66.29 53.12 91.70
CA GLU A 221 -65.07 53.46 90.93
C GLU A 221 -64.22 52.21 90.61
N LEU A 222 -64.08 51.28 91.57
CA LEU A 222 -63.43 49.99 91.35
C LEU A 222 -64.21 49.09 90.38
N SER A 223 -65.54 49.07 90.45
CA SER A 223 -66.39 48.33 89.51
C SER A 223 -66.26 48.86 88.09
N GLU A 224 -66.32 50.18 87.89
CA GLU A 224 -66.12 50.81 86.58
C GLU A 224 -64.71 50.53 86.03
N ARG A 225 -63.69 50.52 86.91
CA ARG A 225 -62.32 50.18 86.49
C ARG A 225 -62.18 48.71 86.10
N ILE A 226 -62.85 47.79 86.79
CA ILE A 226 -62.93 46.37 86.40
C ILE A 226 -63.65 46.22 85.05
N ASP A 227 -64.80 46.86 84.85
CA ASP A 227 -65.55 46.82 83.59
C ASP A 227 -64.74 47.37 82.42
N ASN A 228 -63.95 48.42 82.64
CA ASN A 228 -63.08 49.00 81.61
C ASN A 228 -61.88 48.08 81.30
N LEU A 229 -61.27 47.43 82.29
CA LEU A 229 -60.24 46.40 82.06
C LEU A 229 -60.80 45.18 81.32
N ILE A 230 -62.05 44.79 81.56
CA ILE A 230 -62.73 43.71 80.81
C ILE A 230 -62.94 44.12 79.35
N LYS A 231 -63.37 45.37 79.07
CA LYS A 231 -63.49 45.89 77.70
C LYS A 231 -62.15 45.93 76.97
N GLU A 232 -61.08 46.37 77.65
CA GLU A 232 -59.72 46.37 77.10
C GLU A 232 -59.23 44.94 76.79
N LYS A 233 -59.40 44.00 77.73
CA LYS A 233 -59.05 42.58 77.57
C LYS A 233 -59.76 41.96 76.36
N ASN A 234 -61.08 42.14 76.26
CA ASN A 234 -61.87 41.63 75.14
C ASN A 234 -61.44 42.27 73.81
N GLY A 235 -61.17 43.58 73.79
CA GLY A 235 -60.69 44.29 72.60
C GLY A 235 -59.28 43.89 72.14
N VAL A 236 -58.44 43.37 73.04
CA VAL A 236 -57.15 42.73 72.70
C VAL A 236 -57.37 41.30 72.19
N GLU A 237 -58.25 40.53 72.84
CA GLU A 237 -58.57 39.15 72.47
C GLU A 237 -59.19 39.06 71.07
N GLU A 238 -60.10 39.96 70.69
CA GLU A 238 -60.59 40.05 69.31
C GLU A 238 -59.47 40.40 68.30
N LYS A 239 -58.54 41.30 68.66
CA LYS A 239 -57.43 41.68 67.77
C LYS A 239 -56.47 40.50 67.56
N PHE A 240 -56.20 39.74 68.63
CA PHE A 240 -55.43 38.51 68.55
C PHE A 240 -56.12 37.48 67.64
N ASN A 241 -57.43 37.26 67.81
CA ASN A 241 -58.18 36.30 66.99
C ASN A 241 -58.17 36.70 65.51
N ARG A 242 -58.43 37.98 65.18
CA ARG A 242 -58.35 38.49 63.79
C ARG A 242 -56.97 38.28 63.16
N LEU A 243 -55.89 38.58 63.89
CA LEU A 243 -54.51 38.35 63.42
C LEU A 243 -54.17 36.85 63.32
N HIS A 244 -54.79 35.99 64.14
CA HIS A 244 -54.62 34.54 64.06
C HIS A 244 -55.31 33.97 62.81
N GLU A 245 -56.53 34.40 62.52
CA GLU A 245 -57.26 34.04 61.30
C GLU A 245 -56.52 34.53 60.04
N GLU A 246 -56.06 35.78 60.03
CA GLU A 246 -55.25 36.34 58.94
C GLU A 246 -53.96 35.53 58.70
N LYS A 247 -53.21 35.23 59.77
CA LYS A 247 -52.03 34.35 59.71
C LYS A 247 -52.38 32.97 59.15
N GLN A 248 -53.49 32.37 59.58
CA GLN A 248 -53.88 31.03 59.15
C GLN A 248 -54.32 31.01 57.67
N ASN A 249 -55.02 32.04 57.21
CA ASN A 249 -55.37 32.23 55.80
C ASN A 249 -54.10 32.39 54.93
N LEU A 250 -53.14 33.22 55.35
CA LEU A 250 -51.85 33.39 54.65
C LEU A 250 -51.02 32.09 54.60
N VAL A 251 -51.06 31.26 55.65
CA VAL A 251 -50.43 29.93 55.66
C VAL A 251 -51.11 28.99 54.65
N LEU A 252 -52.45 28.97 54.59
CA LEU A 252 -53.21 28.15 53.64
C LEU A 252 -52.99 28.61 52.19
N GLU A 253 -52.95 29.91 51.93
CA GLU A 253 -52.64 30.47 50.60
C GLU A 253 -51.20 30.12 50.17
N ARG A 254 -50.23 30.25 51.08
CA ARG A 254 -48.84 29.83 50.84
C ARG A 254 -48.73 28.32 50.59
N GLN A 255 -49.50 27.49 51.28
CA GLN A 255 -49.50 26.05 51.06
C GLN A 255 -50.18 25.67 49.72
N SER A 256 -51.26 26.36 49.35
CA SER A 256 -51.96 26.19 48.07
C SER A 256 -51.09 26.59 46.88
N THR A 257 -50.42 27.74 46.96
CA THR A 257 -49.48 28.21 45.92
C THR A 257 -48.27 27.28 45.78
N LEU A 258 -47.62 26.88 46.89
CA LEU A 258 -46.55 25.87 46.86
C LEU A 258 -47.01 24.54 46.24
N THR A 259 -48.21 24.07 46.56
CA THR A 259 -48.76 22.83 45.98
C THR A 259 -49.01 22.98 44.48
N ARG A 260 -49.53 24.13 44.03
CA ARG A 260 -49.75 24.44 42.61
C ARG A 260 -48.43 24.51 41.84
N ASP A 261 -47.40 25.12 42.41
CA ASP A 261 -46.13 25.32 41.74
C ASP A 261 -45.25 24.07 41.74
N ASN A 262 -45.24 23.29 42.84
CA ASN A 262 -44.67 21.94 42.84
C ASN A 262 -45.31 21.06 41.75
N LYS A 263 -46.64 21.13 41.56
CA LYS A 263 -47.32 20.39 40.49
C LYS A 263 -46.91 20.87 39.09
N LYS A 264 -46.69 22.17 38.86
CA LYS A 264 -46.14 22.66 37.58
C LYS A 264 -44.72 22.13 37.33
N ILE A 265 -43.87 22.19 38.36
CA ILE A 265 -42.47 21.74 38.29
C ILE A 265 -42.44 20.24 37.97
N GLN A 266 -43.25 19.44 38.67
CA GLN A 266 -43.40 18.02 38.39
C GLN A 266 -43.85 17.76 36.94
N GLN A 267 -44.88 18.47 36.44
CA GLN A 267 -45.35 18.31 35.06
C GLN A 267 -44.31 18.72 34.01
N LEU A 268 -43.48 19.73 34.29
CA LEU A 268 -42.36 20.12 33.42
C LEU A 268 -41.29 19.03 33.39
N VAL A 269 -40.85 18.54 34.56
CA VAL A 269 -39.86 17.46 34.68
C VAL A 269 -40.37 16.17 34.02
N GLU A 270 -41.63 15.79 34.24
CA GLU A 270 -42.26 14.63 33.57
C GLU A 270 -42.26 14.79 32.04
N SER A 271 -42.53 16.00 31.52
CA SER A 271 -42.49 16.26 30.08
C SER A 271 -41.08 16.25 29.48
N GLU A 272 -40.08 16.75 30.22
CA GLU A 272 -38.68 16.79 29.80
C GLU A 272 -38.04 15.39 29.85
N VAL A 273 -38.31 14.62 30.90
CA VAL A 273 -37.93 13.19 31.00
C VAL A 273 -38.58 12.38 29.88
N HIS A 274 -39.85 12.63 29.54
CA HIS A 274 -40.50 11.94 28.43
C HIS A 274 -39.86 12.30 27.07
N ALA A 275 -39.54 13.57 26.83
CA ALA A 275 -38.85 14.01 25.62
C ALA A 275 -37.45 13.36 25.50
N ILE A 276 -36.64 13.38 26.57
CA ILE A 276 -35.32 12.74 26.62
C ILE A 276 -35.44 11.22 26.40
N MET A 277 -36.49 10.57 26.94
CA MET A 277 -36.74 9.15 26.72
C MET A 277 -37.06 8.84 25.25
N MET A 278 -37.88 9.66 24.59
CA MET A 278 -38.17 9.53 23.15
C MET A 278 -36.92 9.77 22.28
N GLU A 279 -36.11 10.78 22.59
CA GLU A 279 -34.84 11.00 21.88
C GLU A 279 -33.86 9.84 22.07
N LEU A 280 -33.76 9.30 23.29
CA LEU A 280 -32.94 8.13 23.60
C LEU A 280 -33.41 6.88 22.85
N GLU A 281 -34.72 6.68 22.70
CA GLU A 281 -35.30 5.57 21.94
C GLU A 281 -35.03 5.72 20.44
N ALA A 282 -35.30 6.90 19.86
CA ALA A 282 -34.96 7.19 18.46
C ALA A 282 -33.45 7.02 18.17
N LYS A 283 -32.57 7.39 19.11
CA LYS A 283 -31.12 7.18 18.97
C LYS A 283 -30.70 5.71 19.12
N LYS A 284 -31.42 4.90 19.90
CA LYS A 284 -31.24 3.44 19.93
C LYS A 284 -31.65 2.81 18.60
N GLU A 285 -32.77 3.24 18.00
CA GLU A 285 -33.20 2.77 16.68
C GLU A 285 -32.21 3.15 15.57
N GLU A 286 -31.73 4.41 15.54
CA GLU A 286 -30.71 4.86 14.58
C GLU A 286 -29.39 4.08 14.72
N LEU A 287 -28.96 3.80 15.96
CA LEU A 287 -27.80 2.96 16.24
C LEU A 287 -28.02 1.50 15.79
N GLN A 288 -29.22 0.94 15.99
CA GLN A 288 -29.52 -0.42 15.57
C GLN A 288 -29.63 -0.54 14.04
N ARG A 289 -30.17 0.49 13.39
CA ARG A 289 -30.23 0.58 11.93
C ARG A 289 -28.84 0.65 11.30
N THR A 290 -27.99 1.56 11.77
CA THR A 290 -26.62 1.71 11.27
C THR A 290 -25.75 0.48 11.54
N LYS A 291 -25.98 -0.25 12.64
CA LYS A 291 -25.40 -1.59 12.87
C LYS A 291 -25.86 -2.62 11.82
N GLY A 292 -27.15 -2.62 11.47
CA GLY A 292 -27.70 -3.49 10.43
C GLY A 292 -27.09 -3.20 9.05
N GLU A 293 -27.07 -1.93 8.64
CA GLU A 293 -26.46 -1.47 7.39
C GLU A 293 -24.95 -1.77 7.33
N ALA A 294 -24.23 -1.67 8.46
CA ALA A 294 -22.83 -2.07 8.56
C ALA A 294 -22.64 -3.59 8.44
N HIS A 295 -23.51 -4.40 9.05
CA HIS A 295 -23.46 -5.86 8.98
C HIS A 295 -23.75 -6.38 7.57
N GLU A 296 -24.77 -5.84 6.89
CA GLU A 296 -25.05 -6.12 5.48
C GLU A 296 -23.85 -5.76 4.60
N ARG A 297 -23.22 -4.60 4.83
CA ARG A 297 -22.03 -4.17 4.09
C ARG A 297 -20.83 -5.08 4.32
N ILE A 298 -20.64 -5.62 5.52
CA ILE A 298 -19.62 -6.64 5.81
C ILE A 298 -19.94 -7.92 5.02
N MET A 299 -21.17 -8.43 5.09
CA MET A 299 -21.58 -9.64 4.36
C MET A 299 -21.41 -9.50 2.83
N LEU A 300 -21.68 -8.32 2.26
CA LEU A 300 -21.43 -8.03 0.85
C LEU A 300 -19.92 -8.06 0.51
N LEU A 301 -19.07 -7.50 1.38
CA LEU A 301 -17.61 -7.54 1.20
C LEU A 301 -17.03 -8.96 1.36
N GLU A 302 -17.54 -9.75 2.30
CA GLU A 302 -17.14 -11.16 2.48
C GLU A 302 -17.50 -12.02 1.26
N ASN A 303 -18.69 -11.82 0.70
CA ASN A 303 -19.11 -12.49 -0.54
C ASN A 303 -18.27 -12.06 -1.74
N GLU A 304 -17.94 -10.77 -1.89
CA GLU A 304 -17.06 -10.30 -2.95
C GLU A 304 -15.61 -10.80 -2.79
N MET A 305 -15.08 -10.85 -1.56
CA MET A 305 -13.78 -11.46 -1.30
C MET A 305 -13.75 -12.96 -1.66
N ARG A 306 -14.83 -13.70 -1.38
CA ARG A 306 -14.96 -15.10 -1.82
C ARG A 306 -14.99 -15.21 -3.34
N ARG A 307 -15.80 -14.38 -4.02
CA ARG A 307 -15.88 -14.32 -5.49
C ARG A 307 -14.52 -14.04 -6.13
N GLN A 308 -13.74 -13.12 -5.56
CA GLN A 308 -12.39 -12.80 -6.02
C GLN A 308 -11.38 -13.94 -5.72
N ALA A 309 -11.53 -14.67 -4.62
CA ALA A 309 -10.72 -15.86 -4.36
C ALA A 309 -10.98 -16.97 -5.39
N ASP A 310 -12.26 -17.21 -5.73
CA ASP A 310 -12.64 -18.17 -6.77
C ASP A 310 -12.09 -17.76 -8.15
N GLU A 311 -12.18 -16.47 -8.51
CA GLU A 311 -11.57 -15.92 -9.73
C GLU A 311 -10.04 -16.06 -9.76
N LEU A 312 -9.37 -15.91 -8.61
CA LEU A 312 -7.92 -16.13 -8.49
C LEU A 312 -7.54 -17.60 -8.64
N ASP A 313 -8.32 -18.56 -8.12
CA ASP A 313 -8.04 -19.99 -8.31
C ASP A 313 -8.37 -20.49 -9.73
N ILE A 314 -9.41 -19.94 -10.36
CA ILE A 314 -9.64 -20.10 -11.81
C ILE A 314 -8.45 -19.52 -12.61
N SER A 315 -7.86 -18.42 -12.16
CA SER A 315 -6.68 -17.82 -12.83
C SER A 315 -5.41 -18.63 -12.60
N ARG A 316 -5.17 -19.14 -11.39
CA ARG A 316 -4.05 -20.04 -11.05
C ARG A 316 -4.11 -21.34 -11.86
N THR A 317 -5.29 -21.94 -11.99
CA THR A 317 -5.46 -23.16 -12.80
C THR A 317 -5.25 -22.90 -14.30
N LYS A 318 -5.69 -21.76 -14.83
CA LYS A 318 -5.36 -21.31 -16.21
C LYS A 318 -3.86 -21.12 -16.42
N VAL A 319 -3.14 -20.47 -15.50
CA VAL A 319 -1.67 -20.34 -15.56
C VAL A 319 -0.99 -21.71 -15.51
N GLY A 320 -1.48 -22.64 -14.68
CA GLY A 320 -1.02 -24.03 -14.66
C GLY A 320 -1.31 -24.84 -15.93
N GLN A 321 -2.31 -24.44 -16.73
CA GLN A 321 -2.55 -24.99 -18.08
C GLN A 321 -1.62 -24.35 -19.11
N LEU A 322 -1.45 -23.03 -19.08
CA LEU A 322 -0.53 -22.30 -19.97
C LEU A 322 0.91 -22.83 -19.83
N SER A 323 1.41 -22.99 -18.61
CA SER A 323 2.76 -23.54 -18.37
C SER A 323 2.94 -24.97 -18.94
N LYS A 324 1.89 -25.80 -18.93
CA LYS A 324 1.91 -27.12 -19.59
C LYS A 324 1.92 -27.01 -21.11
N LEU A 325 1.19 -26.05 -21.68
CA LEU A 325 1.18 -25.76 -23.11
C LEU A 325 2.54 -25.20 -23.58
N GLU A 326 3.13 -24.25 -22.86
CA GLU A 326 4.49 -23.73 -23.08
C GLU A 326 5.54 -24.85 -23.05
N ALA A 327 5.49 -25.73 -22.04
CA ALA A 327 6.37 -26.89 -21.96
C ALA A 327 6.16 -27.90 -23.11
N SER A 328 4.96 -27.93 -23.73
CA SER A 328 4.71 -28.71 -24.94
C SER A 328 5.22 -28.02 -26.20
N LEU A 329 5.03 -26.70 -26.34
CA LEU A 329 5.52 -25.88 -27.44
C LEU A 329 7.05 -25.89 -27.50
N LEU A 330 7.73 -25.84 -26.35
CA LEU A 330 9.19 -25.96 -26.27
C LEU A 330 9.69 -27.33 -26.75
N LYS A 331 8.96 -28.42 -26.45
CA LYS A 331 9.24 -29.77 -27.00
C LYS A 331 9.01 -29.84 -28.51
N TYR A 332 7.94 -29.24 -29.02
CA TYR A 332 7.68 -29.18 -30.47
C TYR A 332 8.70 -28.30 -31.20
N LYS A 333 9.12 -27.17 -30.61
CA LYS A 333 10.20 -26.34 -31.13
C LYS A 333 11.51 -27.11 -31.22
N LYS A 334 11.90 -27.84 -30.17
CA LYS A 334 13.10 -28.70 -30.21
C LYS A 334 13.00 -29.77 -31.31
N LYS A 335 11.85 -30.41 -31.47
CA LYS A 335 11.61 -31.37 -32.58
C LYS A 335 11.72 -30.70 -33.96
N LEU A 336 11.31 -29.44 -34.10
CA LEU A 336 11.45 -28.68 -35.34
C LEU A 336 12.92 -28.30 -35.61
N GLU A 337 13.67 -27.94 -34.57
CA GLU A 337 15.12 -27.70 -34.63
C GLU A 337 15.88 -28.99 -35.03
N GLU A 338 15.53 -30.13 -34.44
CA GLU A 338 16.01 -31.48 -34.82
C GLU A 338 15.63 -31.86 -36.25
N MET A 339 14.41 -31.54 -36.71
CA MET A 339 13.97 -31.81 -38.08
C MET A 339 14.68 -30.90 -39.10
N ASN A 340 15.03 -29.67 -38.71
CA ASN A 340 15.81 -28.75 -39.53
C ASN A 340 17.30 -29.13 -39.59
N SER A 341 17.89 -29.67 -38.51
CA SER A 341 19.27 -30.19 -38.57
C SER A 341 19.34 -31.45 -39.44
N LEU A 342 18.36 -32.36 -39.35
CA LEU A 342 18.25 -33.50 -40.27
C LEU A 342 18.08 -33.06 -41.74
N LYS A 343 17.28 -32.02 -42.02
CA LYS A 343 17.18 -31.44 -43.37
C LYS A 343 18.51 -30.87 -43.87
N ASN A 344 19.30 -30.25 -43.00
CA ASN A 344 20.62 -29.74 -43.38
C ASN A 344 21.61 -30.88 -43.62
N GLN A 345 21.62 -31.92 -42.78
CA GLN A 345 22.41 -33.13 -43.03
C GLN A 345 22.02 -33.83 -44.34
N ILE A 346 20.73 -33.87 -44.70
CA ILE A 346 20.27 -34.37 -46.00
C ILE A 346 20.84 -33.52 -47.13
N ARG A 347 20.75 -32.18 -47.08
CA ARG A 347 21.35 -31.28 -48.09
C ARG A 347 22.87 -31.39 -48.18
N GLU A 348 23.55 -31.60 -47.05
CA GLU A 348 24.99 -31.84 -47.00
C GLU A 348 25.32 -33.16 -47.70
N LEU A 349 24.58 -34.25 -47.44
CA LEU A 349 24.75 -35.52 -48.15
C LEU A 349 24.39 -35.42 -49.63
N GLU A 350 23.38 -34.64 -50.01
CA GLU A 350 23.02 -34.35 -51.39
C GLU A 350 24.14 -33.59 -52.12
N THR A 351 24.75 -32.58 -51.51
CA THR A 351 25.88 -31.86 -52.12
C THR A 351 27.16 -32.70 -52.19
N HIS A 352 27.44 -33.54 -51.17
CA HIS A 352 28.55 -34.50 -51.26
C HIS A 352 28.29 -35.54 -52.38
N ASN A 353 27.07 -36.06 -52.52
CA ASN A 353 26.72 -36.98 -53.62
C ASN A 353 26.83 -36.30 -55.00
N ALA A 354 26.46 -35.03 -55.11
CA ALA A 354 26.66 -34.25 -56.34
C ALA A 354 28.15 -34.08 -56.67
N GLN A 355 29.00 -33.76 -55.67
CA GLN A 355 30.46 -33.67 -55.84
C GLN A 355 31.09 -35.03 -56.18
N TYR A 356 30.61 -36.14 -55.61
CA TYR A 356 31.04 -37.47 -56.00
C TYR A 356 30.65 -37.81 -57.45
N LEU A 357 29.44 -37.42 -57.89
CA LEU A 357 28.99 -37.60 -59.27
C LEU A 357 29.81 -36.75 -60.25
N GLU A 358 30.06 -35.47 -59.94
CA GLU A 358 30.94 -34.57 -60.70
C GLU A 358 32.35 -35.17 -60.86
N LYS A 359 32.94 -35.63 -59.75
CA LYS A 359 34.25 -36.29 -59.74
C LYS A 359 34.26 -37.62 -60.53
N VAL A 360 33.15 -38.37 -60.57
CA VAL A 360 33.02 -39.55 -61.42
C VAL A 360 32.93 -39.16 -62.90
N LEU A 361 32.19 -38.11 -63.24
CA LEU A 361 32.09 -37.60 -64.62
C LEU A 361 33.43 -37.04 -65.13
N ASP A 362 34.21 -36.38 -64.28
CA ASP A 362 35.59 -35.97 -64.57
C ASP A 362 36.49 -37.18 -64.83
N LEU A 363 36.45 -38.19 -63.95
CA LEU A 363 37.21 -39.42 -64.14
C LEU A 363 36.80 -40.14 -65.43
N GLU A 364 35.50 -40.22 -65.74
CA GLU A 364 35.02 -40.70 -67.04
C GLU A 364 35.55 -39.86 -68.22
N SER A 365 35.65 -38.54 -68.08
CA SER A 365 36.21 -37.64 -69.11
C SER A 365 37.70 -37.91 -69.35
N THR A 366 38.48 -38.11 -68.28
CA THR A 366 39.89 -38.56 -68.40
C THR A 366 40.01 -39.97 -68.99
N ILE A 367 39.06 -40.87 -68.71
CA ILE A 367 38.99 -42.20 -69.33
C ILE A 367 38.59 -42.11 -70.82
N LYS A 368 37.72 -41.16 -71.21
CA LYS A 368 37.34 -40.90 -72.61
C LYS A 368 38.49 -40.29 -73.43
N THR A 369 39.41 -39.57 -72.79
CA THR A 369 40.63 -39.02 -73.43
C THR A 369 41.86 -39.96 -73.34
N MET A 370 41.86 -40.93 -72.43
CA MET A 370 42.91 -41.95 -72.32
C MET A 370 43.19 -42.70 -73.67
N PRO A 371 42.21 -43.06 -74.52
CA PRO A 371 42.48 -43.62 -75.85
C PRO A 371 43.26 -42.70 -76.79
N THR A 372 43.01 -41.38 -76.80
CA THR A 372 43.72 -40.45 -77.70
C THR A 372 45.14 -40.20 -77.21
N LEU A 373 45.34 -40.12 -75.89
CA LEU A 373 46.67 -40.11 -75.27
C LEU A 373 47.44 -41.40 -75.56
N LYS A 374 46.81 -42.58 -75.42
CA LYS A 374 47.42 -43.87 -75.79
C LYS A 374 47.78 -43.94 -77.28
N ALA A 375 46.92 -43.45 -78.18
CA ALA A 375 47.22 -43.41 -79.60
C ALA A 375 48.38 -42.44 -79.93
N LEU A 376 48.54 -41.34 -79.19
CA LEU A 376 49.67 -40.43 -79.32
C LEU A 376 50.98 -41.05 -78.78
N VAL A 377 50.92 -41.74 -77.64
CA VAL A 377 52.05 -42.52 -77.09
C VAL A 377 52.48 -43.63 -78.06
N GLU A 378 51.53 -44.37 -78.64
CA GLU A 378 51.84 -45.43 -79.60
C GLU A 378 52.41 -44.87 -80.91
N LYS A 379 51.99 -43.67 -81.36
CA LYS A 379 52.65 -42.94 -82.47
C LYS A 379 54.10 -42.60 -82.15
N TYR A 380 54.38 -41.99 -80.99
CA TYR A 380 55.76 -41.67 -80.60
C TYR A 380 56.62 -42.92 -80.40
N LYS A 381 56.05 -44.00 -79.85
CA LYS A 381 56.71 -45.31 -79.73
C LYS A 381 57.03 -45.91 -81.10
N ASN A 382 56.11 -45.86 -82.06
CA ASN A 382 56.36 -46.30 -83.44
C ASN A 382 57.44 -45.46 -84.10
N GLN A 383 57.45 -44.14 -83.91
CA GLN A 383 58.51 -43.25 -84.40
C GLN A 383 59.88 -43.59 -83.76
N VAL A 384 59.92 -43.94 -82.47
CA VAL A 384 61.14 -44.42 -81.80
C VAL A 384 61.60 -45.76 -82.36
N VAL A 385 60.68 -46.70 -82.65
CA VAL A 385 61.01 -47.98 -83.30
C VAL A 385 61.52 -47.77 -84.72
N GLU A 386 60.91 -46.89 -85.51
CA GLU A 386 61.33 -46.53 -86.87
C GLU A 386 62.73 -45.91 -86.88
N LEU A 387 63.01 -44.98 -85.96
CA LEU A 387 64.35 -44.42 -85.74
C LEU A 387 65.36 -45.48 -85.28
N GLN A 388 64.94 -46.47 -84.47
CA GLN A 388 65.80 -47.60 -84.07
C GLN A 388 66.07 -48.54 -85.24
N THR A 389 65.09 -48.85 -86.10
CA THR A 389 65.32 -49.69 -87.30
C THR A 389 66.23 -49.00 -88.29
N LEU A 390 66.05 -47.69 -88.54
CA LEU A 390 66.96 -46.90 -89.38
C LEU A 390 68.39 -46.87 -88.79
N ASN A 391 68.53 -46.72 -87.47
CA ASN A 391 69.84 -46.78 -86.81
C ASN A 391 70.51 -48.16 -86.94
N VAL A 392 69.73 -49.25 -86.88
CA VAL A 392 70.21 -50.62 -87.11
C VAL A 392 70.59 -50.86 -88.58
N GLU A 393 69.82 -50.32 -89.54
CA GLU A 393 70.15 -50.37 -90.97
C GLU A 393 71.41 -49.56 -91.29
N ASP A 394 71.55 -48.34 -90.79
CA ASP A 394 72.77 -47.53 -90.92
C ASP A 394 73.97 -48.25 -90.31
N ARG A 395 73.82 -48.83 -89.10
CA ARG A 395 74.86 -49.61 -88.42
C ARG A 395 75.22 -50.89 -89.17
N SER A 396 74.26 -51.53 -89.84
CA SER A 396 74.47 -52.70 -90.71
C SER A 396 75.23 -52.29 -91.99
N ASN A 397 74.83 -51.18 -92.63
CA ASN A 397 75.52 -50.61 -93.78
C ASN A 397 76.96 -50.19 -93.42
N LEU A 398 77.17 -49.63 -92.23
CA LEU A 398 78.50 -49.30 -91.69
C LEU A 398 79.32 -50.58 -91.49
N HIS A 399 78.74 -51.63 -90.90
CA HIS A 399 79.41 -52.92 -90.76
C HIS A 399 79.77 -53.59 -92.11
N ILE A 400 78.90 -53.48 -93.13
CA ILE A 400 79.18 -53.96 -94.49
C ILE A 400 80.34 -53.16 -95.12
N ARG A 401 80.42 -51.85 -94.88
CA ARG A 401 81.55 -51.01 -95.27
C ARG A 401 82.83 -51.40 -94.52
N ASP A 402 82.76 -51.64 -93.22
CA ASP A 402 83.90 -52.10 -92.40
C ASP A 402 84.41 -53.49 -92.80
N GLN A 403 83.52 -54.39 -93.25
CA GLN A 403 83.91 -55.68 -93.84
C GLN A 403 84.59 -55.47 -95.20
N LYS A 404 84.09 -54.55 -96.03
CA LYS A 404 84.70 -54.27 -97.33
C LYS A 404 86.04 -53.55 -97.22
N ILE A 405 86.18 -52.65 -96.23
CA ILE A 405 87.46 -52.04 -95.85
C ILE A 405 88.43 -53.13 -95.39
N ARG A 406 88.01 -54.05 -94.51
CA ARG A 406 88.86 -55.18 -94.07
C ARG A 406 89.31 -56.09 -95.22
N ARG A 407 88.43 -56.47 -96.15
CA ARG A 407 88.84 -57.25 -97.32
C ARG A 407 89.84 -56.49 -98.19
N LEU A 408 89.66 -55.19 -98.38
CA LEU A 408 90.63 -54.35 -99.12
C LEU A 408 91.97 -54.18 -98.35
N GLN A 409 91.96 -54.28 -97.02
CA GLN A 409 93.18 -54.34 -96.20
C GLN A 409 93.85 -55.73 -96.31
N GLU A 410 93.09 -56.82 -96.23
CA GLU A 410 93.57 -58.19 -96.41
C GLU A 410 94.15 -58.41 -97.83
N GLU A 411 93.52 -57.83 -98.86
CA GLU A 411 94.02 -57.79 -100.24
C GLU A 411 95.31 -56.95 -100.36
N LEU A 412 95.40 -55.80 -99.67
CA LEU A 412 96.60 -54.96 -99.64
C LEU A 412 97.76 -55.64 -98.90
N ASP A 413 97.51 -56.21 -97.72
CA ASP A 413 98.52 -56.90 -96.91
C ASP A 413 99.01 -58.17 -97.62
N SER A 414 98.13 -58.88 -98.35
CA SER A 414 98.50 -59.99 -99.23
C SER A 414 99.38 -59.53 -100.41
N ALA A 415 99.05 -58.40 -101.04
CA ALA A 415 99.88 -57.82 -102.11
C ALA A 415 101.25 -57.32 -101.59
N LEU A 416 101.31 -56.76 -100.38
CA LEU A 416 102.54 -56.34 -99.72
C LEU A 416 103.39 -57.55 -99.31
N GLY A 417 102.80 -58.59 -98.71
CA GLY A 417 103.50 -59.83 -98.40
C GLY A 417 104.00 -60.56 -99.65
N GLY A 418 103.24 -60.51 -100.77
CA GLY A 418 103.69 -61.01 -102.07
C GLY A 418 104.87 -60.21 -102.64
N LYS A 419 104.88 -58.89 -102.47
CA LYS A 419 106.03 -58.02 -102.81
C LYS A 419 107.25 -58.37 -101.95
N GLU A 420 107.10 -58.45 -100.62
CA GLU A 420 108.19 -58.80 -99.71
C GLU A 420 108.74 -60.20 -99.99
N PHE A 421 107.90 -61.17 -100.33
CA PHE A 421 108.34 -62.52 -100.72
C PHE A 421 109.22 -62.51 -101.98
N LEU A 422 108.88 -61.69 -102.99
CA LEU A 422 109.68 -61.54 -104.21
C LEU A 422 110.98 -60.73 -103.96
N GLU A 423 110.94 -59.71 -103.11
CA GLU A 423 112.15 -59.00 -102.68
C GLU A 423 113.11 -59.92 -101.89
N ASN A 424 112.58 -60.78 -101.01
CA ASN A 424 113.38 -61.76 -100.27
C ASN A 424 113.98 -62.85 -101.19
N GLN A 425 113.25 -63.35 -102.21
CA GLN A 425 113.83 -64.31 -103.17
C GLN A 425 114.97 -63.70 -104.00
N LEU A 426 114.87 -62.41 -104.37
CA LEU A 426 115.95 -61.71 -105.07
C LEU A 426 117.20 -61.56 -104.19
N GLU A 427 117.05 -61.38 -102.88
CA GLU A 427 118.16 -61.26 -101.95
C GLU A 427 118.76 -62.64 -101.56
N GLU A 428 117.95 -63.69 -101.45
CA GLU A 428 118.44 -65.05 -101.19
C GLU A 428 119.23 -65.62 -102.39
N LEU A 429 118.79 -65.36 -103.62
CA LEU A 429 119.55 -65.74 -104.83
C LEU A 429 120.85 -64.95 -104.99
N ARG A 430 120.92 -63.70 -104.50
CA ARG A 430 122.18 -62.93 -104.41
C ARG A 430 123.17 -63.55 -103.42
N ALA A 431 122.70 -64.17 -102.34
CA ALA A 431 123.57 -64.76 -101.33
C ALA A 431 124.26 -66.07 -101.78
N GLN A 432 123.62 -66.90 -102.60
CA GLN A 432 124.12 -68.24 -102.92
C GLN A 432 125.25 -68.28 -103.99
N VAL A 433 125.47 -67.21 -104.75
CA VAL A 433 126.43 -67.19 -105.88
C VAL A 433 127.87 -66.78 -105.44
N SER A 434 128.04 -66.26 -104.22
CA SER A 434 129.27 -65.54 -103.82
C SER A 434 130.55 -66.39 -103.61
N ASN A 435 130.50 -67.74 -103.67
CA ASN A 435 131.53 -68.60 -103.05
C ASN A 435 132.30 -69.61 -103.93
N LEU A 436 132.01 -69.80 -105.23
CA LEU A 436 132.69 -70.82 -106.06
C LEU A 436 133.05 -70.41 -107.51
N VAL A 437 133.78 -69.30 -107.64
CA VAL A 437 134.90 -69.03 -108.61
C VAL A 437 135.22 -67.54 -108.53
N GLN A 438 136.51 -67.16 -108.56
CA GLN A 438 136.95 -65.77 -108.44
C GLN A 438 137.80 -65.39 -109.67
N GLN A 439 137.36 -64.36 -110.41
CA GLN A 439 137.75 -64.02 -111.80
C GLN A 439 137.20 -65.02 -112.86
N GLY A 440 136.60 -64.59 -113.99
CA GLY A 440 136.22 -63.24 -114.41
C GLY A 440 135.59 -63.18 -115.83
N ASN A 441 135.16 -61.97 -116.22
CA ASN A 441 134.83 -61.45 -117.58
C ASN A 441 133.49 -61.81 -118.30
N ASP A 442 132.72 -60.74 -118.50
CA ASP A 442 132.19 -60.19 -119.79
C ASP A 442 130.89 -60.67 -120.50
N CYS A 443 129.99 -59.67 -120.61
CA CYS A 443 129.21 -59.23 -121.78
C CYS A 443 127.82 -59.81 -122.18
N GLU A 444 126.91 -58.85 -122.42
CA GLU A 444 125.80 -58.81 -123.41
C GLU A 444 124.58 -59.75 -123.27
N ASN A 445 123.44 -59.51 -123.95
CA ASN A 445 122.56 -58.31 -123.98
C ASN A 445 121.19 -58.68 -124.61
N SER A 446 120.11 -57.91 -124.35
CA SER A 446 118.78 -57.97 -125.03
C SER A 446 117.96 -59.29 -124.86
N ASP A 447 116.64 -59.39 -125.15
CA ASP A 447 115.69 -58.43 -125.74
C ASP A 447 114.19 -58.67 -125.34
N PHE A 448 113.32 -57.68 -125.61
CA PHE A 448 111.82 -57.61 -125.62
C PHE A 448 110.94 -58.40 -124.60
N GLY A 449 109.89 -57.81 -123.98
CA GLY A 449 109.40 -56.42 -123.92
C GLY A 449 107.85 -56.28 -123.85
N VAL A 450 107.34 -55.05 -123.56
CA VAL A 450 105.95 -54.55 -123.82
C VAL A 450 104.80 -55.18 -122.97
N ASP A 451 103.69 -54.55 -122.53
CA ASP A 451 103.23 -53.21 -122.03
C ASP A 451 101.75 -53.41 -121.56
N HIS A 452 100.97 -52.58 -120.85
CA HIS A 452 101.02 -51.25 -120.17
C HIS A 452 99.95 -51.31 -119.01
N GLY A 453 99.69 -50.35 -118.11
CA GLY A 453 100.22 -49.01 -117.85
C GLY A 453 99.48 -48.28 -116.69
N ASN A 454 100.04 -47.14 -116.26
CA ASN A 454 99.69 -46.17 -115.20
C ASN A 454 98.22 -46.14 -114.66
N ALA A 455 97.92 -46.08 -113.36
CA ALA A 455 98.48 -45.35 -112.18
C ALA A 455 97.81 -43.98 -111.87
N SER A 456 97.42 -43.82 -110.59
CA SER A 456 96.90 -42.59 -109.96
C SER A 456 97.99 -41.85 -109.18
N ASN A 457 97.80 -40.54 -108.87
CA ASN A 457 98.45 -39.88 -107.71
C ASN A 457 98.03 -38.41 -107.48
N ALA A 458 98.10 -37.97 -106.21
CA ALA A 458 98.27 -36.59 -105.66
C ALA A 458 97.35 -35.43 -106.16
N LEU A 459 97.10 -34.32 -105.45
CA LEU A 459 97.90 -33.54 -104.48
C LEU A 459 97.01 -32.66 -103.57
N LEU A 460 97.61 -31.91 -102.63
CA LEU A 460 96.99 -30.99 -101.66
C LEU A 460 96.47 -29.67 -102.29
N GLY A 461 95.61 -28.93 -101.56
CA GLY A 461 95.87 -27.49 -101.33
C GLY A 461 94.76 -26.44 -101.57
N SER A 462 94.13 -25.97 -100.48
CA SER A 462 93.74 -24.57 -100.20
C SER A 462 93.16 -23.64 -101.29
N SER A 463 91.85 -23.36 -101.20
CA SER A 463 91.27 -21.99 -101.20
C SER A 463 89.82 -22.06 -100.67
N SER A 464 89.41 -21.49 -99.54
CA SER A 464 89.45 -20.09 -99.05
C SER A 464 88.17 -19.29 -99.36
N ILE A 465 87.45 -18.93 -98.27
CA ILE A 465 86.53 -17.79 -98.14
C ILE A 465 85.27 -17.79 -99.04
N SER A 466 84.14 -18.21 -98.46
CA SER A 466 82.81 -17.61 -98.70
C SER A 466 81.75 -18.04 -97.67
N PHE A 467 81.77 -19.30 -97.20
CA PHE A 467 80.66 -19.88 -96.43
C PHE A 467 80.52 -19.37 -94.97
N LEU A 468 81.53 -18.73 -94.39
CA LEU A 468 81.52 -18.30 -92.98
C LEU A 468 80.68 -17.05 -92.67
N LYS A 469 80.11 -16.36 -93.67
CA LYS A 469 79.20 -15.23 -93.44
C LYS A 469 77.75 -15.62 -93.13
N GLU A 470 77.29 -16.81 -93.53
CA GLU A 470 75.89 -17.22 -93.31
C GLU A 470 75.62 -17.63 -91.86
N ARG A 471 76.63 -18.18 -91.16
CA ARG A 471 76.52 -18.66 -89.78
C ARG A 471 76.33 -17.54 -88.74
N LEU A 472 76.76 -16.31 -89.04
CA LEU A 472 76.67 -15.17 -88.13
C LEU A 472 75.25 -14.59 -88.08
N GLY A 473 74.68 -14.27 -89.25
CA GLY A 473 73.39 -13.56 -89.37
C GLY A 473 72.13 -14.34 -88.97
N ARG A 474 72.26 -15.54 -88.41
CA ARG A 474 71.14 -16.26 -87.76
C ARG A 474 71.09 -16.02 -86.24
N MET A 475 72.22 -16.02 -85.54
CA MET A 475 72.26 -15.80 -84.07
C MET A 475 71.86 -14.36 -83.67
N GLU A 476 72.05 -13.38 -84.56
CA GLU A 476 71.68 -11.98 -84.28
C GLU A 476 70.15 -11.73 -84.30
N ARG A 477 69.34 -12.64 -84.86
CA ARG A 477 67.87 -12.59 -84.74
C ARG A 477 67.37 -13.27 -83.47
N GLU A 478 67.94 -14.42 -83.14
CA GLU A 478 67.59 -15.23 -81.97
C GLU A 478 67.81 -14.47 -80.64
N ASN A 479 68.80 -13.58 -80.58
CA ASN A 479 69.05 -12.70 -79.43
C ASN A 479 68.11 -11.46 -79.34
N ALA A 480 67.28 -11.20 -80.35
CA ALA A 480 66.32 -10.08 -80.34
C ALA A 480 64.96 -10.49 -79.75
N GLU A 481 64.49 -11.70 -80.04
CA GLU A 481 63.19 -12.20 -79.57
C GLU A 481 63.18 -12.52 -78.07
N LEU A 482 64.33 -12.87 -77.48
CA LEU A 482 64.46 -13.13 -76.03
C LEU A 482 64.53 -11.87 -75.15
N LYS A 483 64.34 -10.66 -75.71
CA LYS A 483 64.29 -9.39 -74.96
C LYS A 483 62.94 -8.66 -75.01
N SER A 484 61.93 -9.23 -75.65
CA SER A 484 60.56 -8.68 -75.69
C SER A 484 59.61 -9.29 -74.64
N GLY A 485 60.09 -10.23 -73.82
CA GLY A 485 59.34 -10.82 -72.69
C GLY A 485 59.02 -9.78 -71.61
N SER A 486 57.83 -9.18 -71.70
CA SER A 486 57.47 -7.98 -70.94
C SER A 486 57.05 -8.24 -69.49
N PRO A 487 57.64 -7.55 -68.49
CA PRO A 487 57.16 -7.57 -67.11
C PRO A 487 55.88 -6.73 -66.88
N ASN A 488 55.45 -5.91 -67.85
CA ASN A 488 54.30 -5.01 -67.64
C ASN A 488 52.95 -5.74 -67.62
N ALA A 489 52.86 -6.97 -68.16
CA ALA A 489 51.58 -7.69 -68.26
C ALA A 489 51.01 -8.07 -66.88
N THR A 490 51.86 -8.48 -65.94
CA THR A 490 51.45 -8.80 -64.56
C THR A 490 51.14 -7.55 -63.76
N GLN A 491 51.89 -6.45 -63.97
CA GLN A 491 51.65 -5.19 -63.27
C GLN A 491 50.33 -4.53 -63.71
N LEU A 492 50.05 -4.46 -65.01
CA LEU A 492 48.76 -3.94 -65.52
C LEU A 492 47.56 -4.77 -65.08
N HIS A 493 47.72 -6.08 -64.89
CA HIS A 493 46.63 -6.92 -64.39
C HIS A 493 46.31 -6.62 -62.91
N LEU A 494 47.34 -6.54 -62.06
CA LEU A 494 47.19 -6.15 -60.65
C LEU A 494 46.61 -4.73 -60.50
N GLU A 495 47.05 -3.79 -61.33
CA GLU A 495 46.57 -2.39 -61.30
C GLU A 495 45.09 -2.29 -61.71
N SER A 496 44.65 -3.10 -62.67
CA SER A 496 43.24 -3.24 -63.06
C SER A 496 42.38 -3.90 -61.97
N GLU A 497 42.86 -4.97 -61.32
CA GLU A 497 42.17 -5.58 -60.17
C GLU A 497 42.06 -4.61 -58.99
N LEU A 498 43.10 -3.82 -58.73
CA LEU A 498 43.09 -2.79 -57.69
C LEU A 498 42.06 -1.68 -57.99
N GLU A 499 41.99 -1.22 -59.24
CA GLU A 499 41.01 -0.19 -59.66
C GLU A 499 39.56 -0.70 -59.56
N LEU A 500 39.31 -1.96 -59.92
CA LEU A 500 38.00 -2.60 -59.73
C LEU A 500 37.64 -2.74 -58.25
N ALA A 501 38.60 -3.14 -57.40
CA ALA A 501 38.39 -3.23 -55.94
C ALA A 501 38.10 -1.85 -55.30
N ILE A 502 38.73 -0.79 -55.78
CA ILE A 502 38.46 0.60 -55.34
C ILE A 502 37.05 1.02 -55.75
N LYS A 503 36.63 0.80 -57.01
CA LYS A 503 35.26 1.11 -57.47
C LYS A 503 34.18 0.30 -56.73
N ALA A 504 34.46 -0.95 -56.37
CA ALA A 504 33.59 -1.77 -55.53
C ALA A 504 33.48 -1.21 -54.10
N LYS A 505 34.59 -0.77 -53.50
CA LYS A 505 34.61 -0.10 -52.18
C LYS A 505 33.81 1.21 -52.21
N GLU A 506 33.96 2.02 -53.25
CA GLU A 506 33.26 3.30 -53.38
C GLU A 506 31.74 3.14 -53.53
N SER A 507 31.28 2.18 -54.35
CA SER A 507 29.85 1.88 -54.49
C SER A 507 29.22 1.30 -53.21
N LEU A 508 29.96 0.49 -52.44
CA LEU A 508 29.58 0.08 -51.08
C LEU A 508 29.51 1.26 -50.11
N GLN A 509 30.46 2.20 -50.18
CA GLN A 509 30.46 3.40 -49.33
C GLN A 509 29.27 4.34 -49.66
N VAL A 510 28.90 4.47 -50.94
CA VAL A 510 27.71 5.21 -51.38
C VAL A 510 26.41 4.54 -50.89
N THR A 511 26.28 3.22 -51.01
CA THR A 511 25.08 2.52 -50.52
C THR A 511 24.95 2.55 -49.00
N ILE A 512 26.06 2.48 -48.25
CA ILE A 512 26.06 2.69 -46.79
C ILE A 512 25.60 4.11 -46.43
N LEU A 513 26.01 5.14 -47.18
CA LEU A 513 25.54 6.52 -46.98
C LEU A 513 24.06 6.69 -47.32
N GLN A 514 23.57 6.05 -48.39
CA GLN A 514 22.14 6.05 -48.73
C GLN A 514 21.29 5.33 -47.67
N LEU A 515 21.75 4.20 -47.13
CA LEU A 515 21.07 3.49 -46.05
C LEU A 515 21.07 4.31 -44.74
N LYS A 516 22.18 4.98 -44.40
CA LYS A 516 22.19 5.93 -43.27
C LYS A 516 21.18 7.06 -43.46
N LYS A 517 21.10 7.65 -44.67
CA LYS A 517 20.11 8.70 -44.96
C LYS A 517 18.67 8.18 -44.85
N LYS A 518 18.38 6.98 -45.36
CA LYS A 518 17.05 6.35 -45.20
C LYS A 518 16.69 6.10 -43.74
N ASN A 519 17.61 5.58 -42.93
CA ASN A 519 17.36 5.39 -41.49
C ASN A 519 17.13 6.73 -40.78
N GLN A 520 17.86 7.79 -41.16
CA GLN A 520 17.67 9.12 -40.60
C GLN A 520 16.31 9.72 -40.97
N GLN A 521 15.86 9.56 -42.23
CA GLN A 521 14.51 9.96 -42.64
C GLN A 521 13.42 9.15 -41.91
N LEU A 522 13.55 7.83 -41.80
CA LEU A 522 12.61 7.00 -41.04
C LEU A 522 12.55 7.36 -39.55
N GLN A 523 13.63 7.91 -39.00
CA GLN A 523 13.67 8.40 -37.62
C GLN A 523 13.05 9.80 -37.48
N GLU A 524 13.21 10.68 -38.47
CA GLU A 524 12.49 11.96 -38.57
C GLU A 524 10.97 11.73 -38.77
N ASP A 525 10.58 10.78 -39.62
CA ASP A 525 9.18 10.37 -39.82
C ASP A 525 8.56 9.81 -38.53
N LEU A 526 9.31 9.02 -37.75
CA LEU A 526 8.90 8.53 -36.42
C LEU A 526 8.70 9.67 -35.42
N GLU A 527 9.61 10.65 -35.38
CA GLU A 527 9.44 11.84 -34.55
C GLU A 527 8.27 12.72 -35.01
N MET A 528 7.99 12.79 -36.31
CA MET A 528 6.84 13.53 -36.86
C MET A 528 5.51 12.86 -36.50
N ALA A 529 5.42 11.53 -36.61
CA ALA A 529 4.26 10.77 -36.15
C ALA A 529 4.01 10.96 -34.64
N GLN A 530 5.05 10.84 -33.81
CA GLN A 530 4.95 11.07 -32.36
C GLN A 530 4.56 12.51 -31.99
N LYS A 531 4.76 13.49 -32.88
CA LYS A 531 4.33 14.89 -32.70
C LYS A 531 2.92 15.17 -33.24
N GLN A 532 2.33 14.27 -34.04
CA GLN A 532 0.95 14.41 -34.53
C GLN A 532 -0.11 13.89 -33.55
N ASP A 533 0.20 12.88 -32.72
CA ASP A 533 -0.73 12.35 -31.70
C ASP A 533 -0.89 13.26 -30.45
N GLY A 534 -0.36 14.49 -30.48
CA GLY A 534 -0.42 15.47 -29.38
C GLY A 534 -1.65 16.38 -29.42
N VAL A 535 -2.80 15.91 -28.90
CA VAL A 535 -4.07 16.67 -28.88
C VAL A 535 -4.12 17.77 -27.80
N PRO A 536 -4.50 19.02 -28.16
CA PRO A 536 -5.45 19.75 -27.33
C PRO A 536 -6.47 20.64 -28.11
N ILE A 537 -7.72 20.19 -28.15
CA ILE A 537 -8.98 20.93 -27.87
C ILE A 537 -9.12 22.42 -28.30
N LEU A 538 -10.01 22.63 -29.29
CA LEU A 538 -10.93 23.78 -29.53
C LEU A 538 -10.42 25.24 -29.66
N SER A 539 -10.63 25.82 -30.85
CA SER A 539 -11.29 27.12 -31.00
C SER A 539 -11.95 27.27 -32.39
N ASN A 540 -13.10 27.94 -32.47
CA ASN A 540 -13.80 28.27 -33.72
C ASN A 540 -13.30 29.61 -34.29
N VAL A 541 -13.35 29.80 -35.63
CA VAL A 541 -14.14 30.85 -36.33
C VAL A 541 -13.78 30.96 -37.82
N ALA A 542 -14.84 30.98 -38.66
CA ALA A 542 -15.01 31.48 -40.02
C ALA A 542 -13.83 31.69 -41.01
N ALA A 543 -14.04 31.20 -42.24
CA ALA A 543 -14.06 32.04 -43.45
C ALA A 543 -15.03 31.45 -44.51
N GLN A 544 -15.61 32.29 -45.37
CA GLN A 544 -16.65 31.91 -46.35
C GLN A 544 -16.10 31.44 -47.70
N LEU A 545 -16.91 30.57 -48.36
CA LEU A 545 -17.08 30.43 -49.83
C LEU A 545 -17.05 31.79 -50.57
N PRO A 546 -16.65 31.90 -51.87
CA PRO A 546 -17.60 31.55 -52.95
C PRO A 546 -17.05 31.26 -54.40
N VAL A 547 -18.01 31.00 -55.31
CA VAL A 547 -18.00 31.12 -56.80
C VAL A 547 -17.55 29.93 -57.67
N LEU A 548 -18.42 29.61 -58.65
CA LEU A 548 -18.25 28.73 -59.83
C LEU A 548 -18.00 29.60 -61.09
N PRO A 549 -17.44 29.10 -62.21
CA PRO A 549 -18.30 28.51 -63.26
C PRO A 549 -17.63 27.42 -64.16
N GLN A 550 -18.41 26.95 -65.14
CA GLN A 550 -18.08 25.95 -66.17
C GLN A 550 -17.11 26.48 -67.25
N ASN A 551 -16.38 25.60 -67.94
CA ASN A 551 -16.60 25.33 -69.38
C ASN A 551 -15.69 24.25 -70.00
N VAL A 552 -16.29 23.47 -70.94
CA VAL A 552 -15.81 23.07 -72.30
C VAL A 552 -14.29 22.87 -72.48
N GLU A 553 -13.78 21.69 -72.88
CA GLU A 553 -13.95 21.13 -74.25
C GLU A 553 -14.21 19.61 -74.35
N LYS A 554 -14.90 19.22 -75.42
CA LYS A 554 -14.90 17.88 -76.02
C LYS A 554 -14.37 18.00 -77.46
N ASN A 555 -13.70 16.96 -77.96
CA ASN A 555 -13.58 16.76 -79.41
C ASN A 555 -14.14 15.38 -79.83
N HIS A 556 -14.77 15.35 -81.01
CA HIS A 556 -15.42 14.22 -81.71
C HIS A 556 -14.41 13.46 -82.59
N PRO A 557 -14.76 12.57 -83.57
CA PRO A 557 -16.03 11.86 -83.89
C PRO A 557 -15.88 10.29 -83.90
N THR A 558 -16.91 9.45 -83.70
CA THR A 558 -18.05 9.03 -84.58
C THR A 558 -17.74 7.96 -85.67
N ILE A 559 -18.08 6.68 -85.40
CA ILE A 559 -18.97 5.73 -86.17
C ILE A 559 -19.04 5.93 -87.72
N PRO A 560 -18.76 4.92 -88.61
CA PRO A 560 -19.74 3.84 -88.89
C PRO A 560 -19.26 2.47 -89.46
N SER A 561 -20.25 1.59 -89.68
CA SER A 561 -20.25 0.23 -90.27
C SER A 561 -19.81 0.12 -91.74
N SER A 562 -19.40 -1.09 -92.19
CA SER A 562 -19.91 -1.77 -93.41
C SER A 562 -19.24 -3.14 -93.67
N LEU A 563 -19.83 -3.95 -94.57
CA LEU A 563 -19.36 -5.24 -95.10
C LEU A 563 -18.19 -5.10 -96.10
N VAL A 564 -17.46 -6.19 -96.35
CA VAL A 564 -17.36 -6.92 -97.65
C VAL A 564 -16.24 -7.99 -97.59
N ASP A 565 -16.39 -9.10 -98.33
CA ASP A 565 -15.41 -10.20 -98.46
C ASP A 565 -14.05 -9.77 -99.05
N PRO A 566 -13.01 -10.61 -98.98
CA PRO A 566 -12.78 -11.44 -100.17
C PRO A 566 -12.33 -12.88 -99.89
N ALA A 567 -12.75 -13.79 -100.78
CA ALA A 567 -12.15 -15.12 -100.93
C ALA A 567 -11.17 -15.14 -102.11
N SER A 568 -10.16 -16.02 -102.05
CA SER A 568 -9.18 -16.31 -103.13
C SER A 568 -8.13 -15.18 -103.35
N SER A 569 -6.83 -15.43 -103.54
CA SER A 569 -6.15 -16.65 -104.00
C SER A 569 -4.62 -16.59 -103.76
N ALA A 570 -3.95 -17.71 -104.03
CA ALA A 570 -2.54 -17.80 -104.44
C ALA A 570 -1.40 -17.32 -103.49
N SER A 571 -0.72 -18.33 -102.92
CA SER A 571 0.75 -18.55 -102.98
C SER A 571 1.61 -18.42 -101.69
N VAL A 572 2.18 -19.58 -101.32
CA VAL A 572 3.59 -19.79 -100.92
C VAL A 572 4.13 -19.10 -99.64
N LYS A 573 4.26 -19.90 -98.57
CA LYS A 573 5.21 -19.78 -97.42
C LYS A 573 5.00 -18.64 -96.38
N THR A 574 3.96 -18.71 -95.55
CA THR A 574 3.88 -17.97 -94.26
C THR A 574 3.10 -18.71 -93.14
N SER A 575 3.11 -20.05 -93.12
CA SER A 575 2.40 -20.85 -92.12
C SER A 575 3.11 -20.97 -90.76
N SER A 576 4.42 -20.71 -90.68
CA SER A 576 5.15 -20.60 -89.40
C SER A 576 4.78 -19.32 -88.68
N ASP A 577 4.91 -18.19 -89.38
CA ASP A 577 4.99 -16.87 -88.75
C ASP A 577 3.62 -16.42 -88.23
N THR A 578 2.54 -16.85 -88.88
CA THR A 578 1.15 -16.61 -88.46
C THR A 578 0.74 -17.47 -87.26
N GLU A 579 1.11 -18.76 -87.22
CA GLU A 579 0.94 -19.58 -86.01
C GLU A 579 1.80 -19.08 -84.85
N GLN A 580 3.05 -18.67 -85.11
CA GLN A 580 3.99 -18.22 -84.09
C GLN A 580 3.58 -16.86 -83.51
N ALA A 581 3.11 -15.93 -84.35
CA ALA A 581 2.49 -14.68 -83.88
C ALA A 581 1.22 -14.96 -83.07
N SER A 582 0.34 -15.87 -83.54
CA SER A 582 -0.90 -16.22 -82.82
C SER A 582 -0.60 -16.83 -81.46
N ARG A 583 0.34 -17.79 -81.38
CA ARG A 583 0.80 -18.39 -80.12
C ARG A 583 1.42 -17.34 -79.19
N MET A 584 2.24 -16.43 -79.70
CA MET A 584 2.77 -15.31 -78.88
C MET A 584 1.67 -14.39 -78.36
N THR A 585 0.63 -14.09 -79.16
CA THR A 585 -0.51 -13.32 -78.64
C THR A 585 -1.32 -14.09 -77.61
N THR A 586 -1.51 -15.40 -77.77
CA THR A 586 -2.16 -16.25 -76.76
C THR A 586 -1.37 -16.30 -75.46
N THR A 587 -0.06 -16.56 -75.50
CA THR A 587 0.75 -16.59 -74.26
C THR A 587 0.84 -15.22 -73.59
N MET A 588 0.82 -14.13 -74.35
CA MET A 588 0.73 -12.77 -73.78
C MET A 588 -0.64 -12.51 -73.14
N ILE A 589 -1.75 -13.00 -73.73
CA ILE A 589 -3.09 -12.91 -73.16
C ILE A 589 -3.18 -13.74 -71.87
N GLU A 590 -2.72 -15.00 -71.88
CA GLU A 590 -2.61 -15.86 -70.69
C GLU A 590 -1.79 -15.16 -69.60
N GLU A 591 -0.63 -14.56 -69.94
CA GLU A 591 0.17 -13.77 -69.01
C GLU A 591 -0.56 -12.53 -68.45
N TYR A 592 -1.48 -11.90 -69.19
CA TYR A 592 -2.28 -10.77 -68.71
C TYR A 592 -3.49 -11.23 -67.88
N GLU A 593 -4.11 -12.36 -68.21
CA GLU A 593 -5.19 -12.98 -67.42
C GLU A 593 -4.66 -13.50 -66.08
N ASP A 594 -3.44 -14.05 -66.05
CA ASP A 594 -2.76 -14.50 -64.83
C ASP A 594 -2.37 -13.31 -63.94
N LYS A 595 -1.95 -12.17 -64.53
CA LYS A 595 -1.72 -10.90 -63.82
C LYS A 595 -3.01 -10.26 -63.31
N LEU A 596 -4.10 -10.30 -64.08
CA LEU A 596 -5.43 -9.87 -63.64
C LEU A 596 -5.93 -10.70 -62.46
N SER A 597 -5.81 -12.02 -62.53
CA SER A 597 -6.20 -12.95 -61.48
C SER A 597 -5.46 -12.70 -60.16
N ARG A 598 -4.15 -12.42 -60.25
CA ARG A 598 -3.34 -12.02 -59.08
C ARG A 598 -3.80 -10.67 -58.52
N MET A 599 -3.98 -9.64 -59.36
CA MET A 599 -4.49 -8.35 -58.89
C MET A 599 -5.90 -8.43 -58.29
N GLN A 600 -6.76 -9.36 -58.74
CA GLN A 600 -8.06 -9.61 -58.10
C GLN A 600 -7.88 -10.23 -56.70
N SER A 601 -6.99 -11.20 -56.55
CA SER A 601 -6.64 -11.76 -55.23
C SER A 601 -6.06 -10.70 -54.29
N ASP A 602 -5.17 -9.84 -54.78
CA ASP A 602 -4.59 -8.73 -54.02
C ASP A 602 -5.67 -7.71 -53.59
N VAL A 603 -6.66 -7.45 -54.44
CA VAL A 603 -7.81 -6.57 -54.12
C VAL A 603 -8.73 -7.21 -53.08
N GLU A 604 -9.02 -8.51 -53.17
CA GLU A 604 -9.82 -9.22 -52.16
C GLU A 604 -9.12 -9.24 -50.78
N GLU A 605 -7.79 -9.39 -50.74
CA GLU A 605 -7.02 -9.27 -49.50
C GLU A 605 -7.04 -7.82 -48.96
N VAL A 606 -6.91 -6.81 -49.82
CA VAL A 606 -6.99 -5.39 -49.42
C VAL A 606 -8.38 -5.00 -48.90
N ASP A 607 -9.48 -5.49 -49.50
CA ASP A 607 -10.83 -5.24 -49.00
C ASP A 607 -11.12 -5.99 -47.69
N SER A 608 -10.57 -7.20 -47.51
CA SER A 608 -10.56 -7.91 -46.23
C SER A 608 -9.82 -7.13 -45.14
N MET A 609 -8.61 -6.64 -45.45
CA MET A 609 -7.86 -5.76 -44.54
C MET A 609 -8.64 -4.48 -44.21
N ARG A 610 -9.25 -3.82 -45.21
CA ARG A 610 -10.11 -2.64 -45.02
C ARG A 610 -11.28 -2.93 -44.07
N ALA A 611 -11.94 -4.08 -44.20
CA ALA A 611 -13.02 -4.48 -43.30
C ALA A 611 -12.53 -4.64 -41.84
N THR A 612 -11.39 -5.29 -41.61
CA THR A 612 -10.83 -5.42 -40.26
C THR A 612 -10.40 -4.08 -39.66
N VAL A 613 -9.81 -3.17 -40.46
CA VAL A 613 -9.48 -1.80 -40.04
C VAL A 613 -10.76 -1.03 -39.66
N GLN A 614 -11.85 -1.21 -40.39
CA GLN A 614 -13.13 -0.57 -40.08
C GLN A 614 -13.77 -1.13 -38.80
N GLU A 615 -13.71 -2.44 -38.55
CA GLU A 615 -14.15 -3.02 -37.27
C GLU A 615 -13.31 -2.49 -36.09
N LEU A 616 -11.98 -2.49 -36.23
CA LEU A 616 -11.06 -1.96 -35.21
C LEU A 616 -11.31 -0.47 -34.94
N THR A 617 -11.60 0.32 -35.97
CA THR A 617 -11.93 1.75 -35.85
C THR A 617 -13.24 1.96 -35.08
N ASN A 618 -14.29 1.19 -35.39
CA ASN A 618 -15.55 1.22 -34.64
C ASN A 618 -15.34 0.82 -33.17
N ARG A 619 -14.59 -0.27 -32.94
CA ARG A 619 -14.27 -0.79 -31.60
C ARG A 619 -13.42 0.18 -30.77
N LEU A 620 -12.55 0.97 -31.42
CA LEU A 620 -11.78 2.04 -30.78
C LEU A 620 -12.70 3.20 -30.38
N LYS A 621 -13.59 3.64 -31.28
CA LYS A 621 -14.60 4.67 -31.00
C LYS A 621 -15.56 4.29 -29.86
N ASP A 622 -15.94 3.01 -29.77
CA ASP A 622 -16.74 2.48 -28.65
C ASP A 622 -15.96 2.46 -27.32
N LYS A 623 -14.63 2.40 -27.37
CA LYS A 623 -13.77 2.58 -26.19
C LYS A 623 -13.59 4.04 -25.82
N GLU A 624 -13.47 4.95 -26.79
CA GLU A 624 -13.46 6.39 -26.54
C GLU A 624 -14.75 6.88 -25.89
N SER A 625 -15.92 6.44 -26.36
CA SER A 625 -17.20 6.77 -25.73
C SER A 625 -17.29 6.23 -24.30
N SER A 626 -16.90 4.96 -24.07
CA SER A 626 -16.81 4.35 -22.74
C SER A 626 -15.87 5.13 -21.80
N ILE A 627 -14.72 5.58 -22.30
CA ILE A 627 -13.73 6.35 -21.52
C ILE A 627 -14.27 7.74 -21.18
N ASN A 628 -14.96 8.40 -22.12
CA ASN A 628 -15.58 9.71 -21.89
C ASN A 628 -16.70 9.63 -20.85
N GLU A 629 -17.55 8.60 -20.90
CA GLU A 629 -18.60 8.39 -19.90
C GLU A 629 -18.01 8.10 -18.50
N LEU A 630 -16.99 7.25 -18.41
CA LEU A 630 -16.27 6.99 -17.15
C LEU A 630 -15.58 8.25 -16.61
N ASN A 631 -15.02 9.11 -17.47
CA ASN A 631 -14.45 10.39 -17.07
C ASN A 631 -15.52 11.36 -16.55
N GLU A 632 -16.71 11.40 -17.15
CA GLU A 632 -17.81 12.23 -16.67
C GLU A 632 -18.37 11.72 -15.33
N GLN A 633 -18.52 10.40 -15.17
CA GLN A 633 -18.88 9.77 -13.89
C GLN A 633 -17.84 10.05 -12.80
N ARG A 634 -16.54 9.96 -13.12
CA ARG A 634 -15.43 10.34 -12.24
C ARG A 634 -15.50 11.80 -11.83
N ALA A 635 -15.75 12.73 -12.77
CA ALA A 635 -15.88 14.15 -12.47
C ALA A 635 -17.11 14.46 -11.58
N LYS A 636 -18.23 13.76 -11.79
CA LYS A 636 -19.42 13.83 -10.91
C LYS A 636 -19.09 13.35 -9.49
N LEU A 637 -18.41 12.22 -9.35
CA LEU A 637 -17.94 11.68 -8.06
C LEU A 637 -16.97 12.64 -7.35
N GLU A 638 -15.99 13.20 -8.07
CA GLU A 638 -15.03 14.16 -7.52
C GLU A 638 -15.67 15.50 -7.12
N SER A 639 -16.70 15.93 -7.84
CA SER A 639 -17.52 17.09 -7.46
C SER A 639 -18.32 16.80 -6.18
N TYR A 640 -18.88 15.59 -6.05
CA TYR A 640 -19.61 15.16 -4.85
C TYR A 640 -18.69 15.05 -3.63
N THR A 641 -17.56 14.36 -3.73
CA THR A 641 -16.62 14.21 -2.60
C THR A 641 -16.03 15.56 -2.17
N ARG A 642 -15.69 16.44 -3.12
CA ARG A 642 -15.25 17.82 -2.84
C ARG A 642 -16.33 18.63 -2.09
N LYS A 643 -17.60 18.54 -2.49
CA LYS A 643 -18.72 19.20 -1.79
C LYS A 643 -18.94 18.64 -0.39
N THR A 644 -18.94 17.32 -0.23
CA THR A 644 -19.11 16.66 1.07
C THR A 644 -17.96 16.98 2.03
N LEU A 645 -16.70 16.96 1.54
CA LEU A 645 -15.54 17.36 2.32
C LEU A 645 -15.63 18.84 2.76
N HIS A 646 -16.00 19.74 1.86
CA HIS A 646 -16.21 21.15 2.20
C HIS A 646 -17.34 21.33 3.23
N ALA A 647 -18.45 20.60 3.10
CA ALA A 647 -19.55 20.67 4.07
C ALA A 647 -19.14 20.20 5.48
N VAL A 648 -18.34 19.13 5.57
CA VAL A 648 -17.74 18.65 6.83
C VAL A 648 -16.74 19.67 7.38
N GLN A 649 -15.85 20.21 6.54
CA GLN A 649 -14.85 21.20 6.93
C GLN A 649 -15.50 22.50 7.43
N THR A 650 -16.56 22.98 6.78
CA THR A 650 -17.33 24.16 7.24
C THR A 650 -18.02 23.89 8.56
N LYS A 651 -18.67 22.73 8.75
CA LYS A 651 -19.27 22.36 10.05
C LYS A 651 -18.21 22.34 11.15
N TYR A 652 -17.08 21.66 10.93
CA TYR A 652 -15.99 21.57 11.90
C TYR A 652 -15.39 22.94 12.23
N MET A 653 -15.19 23.80 11.23
CA MET A 653 -14.71 25.18 11.41
C MET A 653 -15.67 26.02 12.26
N VAL A 654 -16.98 25.90 12.04
CA VAL A 654 -18.00 26.59 12.87
C VAL A 654 -18.01 26.05 14.30
N THR A 655 -17.93 24.74 14.51
CA THR A 655 -17.84 24.13 15.84
C THR A 655 -16.58 24.55 16.60
N VAL A 656 -15.41 24.55 15.94
CA VAL A 656 -14.15 25.02 16.53
C VAL A 656 -14.21 26.52 16.86
N SER A 657 -14.82 27.34 15.99
CA SER A 657 -15.03 28.77 16.26
C SER A 657 -15.95 28.99 17.47
N SER A 658 -17.06 28.24 17.55
CA SER A 658 -18.00 28.28 18.68
C SER A 658 -17.33 27.90 20.00
N HIS A 659 -16.58 26.80 20.05
CA HIS A 659 -15.84 26.41 21.25
C HIS A 659 -14.72 27.39 21.61
N ARG A 660 -14.07 28.04 20.62
CA ARG A 660 -13.08 29.09 20.86
C ARG A 660 -13.71 30.33 21.52
N ASN A 661 -14.91 30.73 21.07
CA ASN A 661 -15.66 31.82 21.69
C ASN A 661 -16.12 31.44 23.10
N GLN A 662 -16.65 30.23 23.30
CA GLN A 662 -17.02 29.72 24.63
C GLN A 662 -15.82 29.70 25.58
N LEU A 663 -14.63 29.29 25.13
CA LEU A 663 -13.41 29.36 25.94
C LEU A 663 -13.03 30.80 26.29
N GLY A 664 -13.21 31.75 25.37
CA GLY A 664 -13.06 33.19 25.63
C GLY A 664 -14.00 33.69 26.72
N GLU A 665 -15.32 33.46 26.57
CA GLU A 665 -16.34 33.84 27.57
C GLU A 665 -16.07 33.22 28.95
N LYS A 666 -15.59 31.98 28.99
CA LYS A 666 -15.21 31.31 30.25
C LYS A 666 -13.96 31.94 30.87
N GLN A 667 -12.95 32.30 30.06
CA GLN A 667 -11.76 32.99 30.55
C GLN A 667 -12.09 34.39 31.07
N GLU A 668 -12.86 35.21 30.34
CA GLU A 668 -13.30 36.52 30.80
C GLU A 668 -14.08 36.43 32.13
N LYS A 669 -14.88 35.36 32.31
CA LYS A 669 -15.59 35.11 33.57
C LYS A 669 -14.67 34.63 34.70
N ILE A 670 -13.61 33.90 34.41
CA ILE A 670 -12.55 33.57 35.38
C ILE A 670 -11.83 34.85 35.81
N ASP A 671 -11.33 35.65 34.86
CA ASP A 671 -10.62 36.90 35.11
C ASP A 671 -11.46 37.88 35.96
N PHE A 672 -12.78 37.96 35.68
CA PHE A 672 -13.72 38.74 36.47
C PHE A 672 -13.87 38.22 37.92
N LEU A 673 -13.96 36.90 38.10
CA LEU A 673 -14.08 36.28 39.43
C LEU A 673 -12.76 36.40 40.22
N GLU A 674 -11.61 36.25 39.59
CA GLU A 674 -10.29 36.47 40.20
C GLU A 674 -10.12 37.93 40.65
N LYS A 675 -10.50 38.89 39.79
CA LYS A 675 -10.51 40.31 40.14
C LYS A 675 -11.40 40.58 41.36
N ARG A 676 -12.62 40.03 41.37
CA ARG A 676 -13.56 40.18 42.50
C ARG A 676 -13.04 39.51 43.78
N LEU A 677 -12.38 38.35 43.69
CA LEU A 677 -11.72 37.70 44.82
C LEU A 677 -10.55 38.54 45.37
N LYS A 678 -9.78 39.19 44.50
CA LYS A 678 -8.69 40.10 44.86
C LYS A 678 -9.20 41.35 45.57
N GLU A 679 -10.32 41.92 45.09
CA GLU A 679 -11.02 43.03 45.72
C GLU A 679 -11.60 42.64 47.10
N MET A 680 -12.23 41.47 47.23
CA MET A 680 -12.72 40.94 48.51
C MET A 680 -11.59 40.72 49.52
N ARG A 681 -10.46 40.12 49.12
CA ARG A 681 -9.26 39.96 49.98
C ARG A 681 -8.71 41.32 50.42
N ALA A 682 -8.71 42.32 49.54
CA ALA A 682 -8.26 43.67 49.88
C ALA A 682 -9.20 44.39 50.85
N SER A 683 -10.52 44.17 50.76
CA SER A 683 -11.47 44.69 51.76
C SER A 683 -11.28 44.01 53.11
N TYR A 684 -11.26 42.67 53.14
CA TYR A 684 -11.06 41.90 54.37
C TYR A 684 -9.74 42.25 55.09
N SER A 685 -8.64 42.40 54.34
CA SER A 685 -7.35 42.82 54.92
C SER A 685 -7.39 44.25 55.48
N ARG A 686 -8.16 45.17 54.86
CA ARG A 686 -8.37 46.53 55.35
C ARG A 686 -9.25 46.54 56.61
N GLU A 687 -10.32 45.74 56.64
CA GLU A 687 -11.20 45.55 57.80
C GLU A 687 -10.42 44.94 58.98
N GLN A 688 -9.60 43.91 58.73
CA GLN A 688 -8.72 43.30 59.72
C GLN A 688 -7.71 44.33 60.28
N ALA A 689 -7.10 45.17 59.43
CA ALA A 689 -6.20 46.23 59.86
C ALA A 689 -6.92 47.31 60.70
N LEU A 690 -8.15 47.69 60.33
CA LEU A 690 -8.98 48.63 61.09
C LEU A 690 -9.38 48.06 62.47
N MET A 691 -9.81 46.80 62.53
CA MET A 691 -10.10 46.14 63.81
C MET A 691 -8.86 45.99 64.68
N MET A 692 -7.70 45.66 64.10
CA MET A 692 -6.44 45.61 64.85
C MET A 692 -6.06 46.99 65.41
N SER A 693 -6.25 48.06 64.62
CA SER A 693 -6.00 49.43 65.06
C SER A 693 -6.95 49.89 66.17
N SER A 694 -8.23 49.51 66.13
CA SER A 694 -9.17 49.84 67.21
C SER A 694 -8.93 49.02 68.48
N PHE A 695 -8.52 47.75 68.36
CA PHE A 695 -8.03 46.97 69.49
C PHE A 695 -6.81 47.63 70.16
N TYR A 696 -5.84 48.12 69.38
CA TYR A 696 -4.69 48.85 69.93
C TYR A 696 -5.09 50.18 70.58
N GLU A 697 -6.01 50.97 70.01
CA GLU A 697 -6.51 52.18 70.68
C GLU A 697 -7.20 51.88 72.01
N VAL A 698 -8.02 50.81 72.08
CA VAL A 698 -8.71 50.43 73.33
C VAL A 698 -7.70 49.94 74.37
N LEU A 699 -6.74 49.10 73.98
CA LEU A 699 -5.69 48.59 74.87
C LEU A 699 -4.69 49.66 75.36
N TYR A 700 -4.64 50.83 74.72
CA TYR A 700 -3.78 51.96 75.13
C TYR A 700 -4.54 53.05 75.93
N ARG A 701 -5.86 52.91 76.11
CA ARG A 701 -6.70 53.80 76.94
C ARG A 701 -7.07 53.22 78.31
N TYR A 702 -6.70 51.96 78.57
CA TYR A 702 -6.79 51.28 79.87
C TYR A 702 -5.39 51.17 80.51
#